data_AF-A0A060T8B4-F1
#
_entry.id   AF-A0A060T8B4-F1
#
_cell.length_a   1.000
_cell.length_b   1.000
_cell.length_c   1.000
_cell.angle_alpha   90.00
_cell.angle_beta   90.00
_cell.angle_gamma   90.00
#
_symmetry.space_group_name_H-M   'P 1'
#
loop_
_entity.id
_entity.type
_entity.pdbx_description
1 polymer ?
#
loop_
_entity_poly.entity_id
_entity_poly.type
_entity_poly.pdbx_seq_one_letter_code
_entity_poly.pdbx_strand_id
1 'polypeptide(L)'
;MSVKINPKEKPLSRTKENGRHRKKGEVDDDNVMGTNNSSIASKRSVESLYWSKLGLVEFFKYFVPKPQRRSPNINRGYWTRMEAMKQVIEHFTGLPGQRVVVNLGCGFDPYPFQHISQNKDSTVFVDIDYPDLMKKKVETIRKHEELSTIIGPSIESNDQINDPDIIVRTKNYVALCCDLRNIDRFQSLLRKVAQFESAAFLFTAEVSLTYMNQTSADTLIRWIGHNVPNAQFAVLEQILPATGMYPFANRMLAHFDAYGSPLQSVPLYPLLQNQTNRFSTRGWSKVHARDLSQLWTDVEASKREFVASVEDFDEWEDFLIFGQHYFMLHASNYEQLPSIPQRAPIAPPPVSQVSVDFKRFPLSQHRKFAAGCQLDDSTVILHGGAFTGRMNSADFINISGDEISPASLTIQNPDVISSRMCHSLTRLSDGRLLLVGGRQSPRKVLRDCWLLDPKTMAWTQTQDLPEPRYRHSVVALPDGTALLFGGTPSGSCWLRWKDNEWVEVESAGDDIKCRYSSALAWNGTSGFLTGGLDALTEAVYDDAYVLDMSEDNKIIAKKVLQGQLVPRMGAKCQYLDKDTIIVVGGVSNEQILDNQWVVQKISLKETPTIESVALPELVMLSGFEMSVIQGKVIIYGGGNVCYSFGSHWNDIIVISFN
;
A
#
# COMPACT_ATOMS: atom_id res chain seq x y z
N MET A 1 21.63 -6.49 -0.03
CA MET A 1 21.68 -7.19 -1.34
C MET A 1 20.70 -6.50 -2.28
N SER A 2 21.22 -5.92 -3.36
CA SER A 2 20.46 -5.25 -4.42
C SER A 2 19.67 -6.29 -5.23
N VAL A 3 18.35 -6.35 -4.99
CA VAL A 3 17.44 -7.02 -5.93
C VAL A 3 17.44 -6.17 -7.19
N LYS A 4 18.08 -6.66 -8.25
CA LYS A 4 17.91 -6.11 -9.59
C LYS A 4 16.41 -6.20 -9.90
N ILE A 5 15.71 -5.08 -9.85
CA ILE A 5 14.38 -4.93 -10.44
C ILE A 5 14.59 -5.23 -11.92
N ASN A 6 14.13 -6.38 -12.38
CA ASN A 6 14.25 -6.79 -13.77
C ASN A 6 13.11 -6.11 -14.53
N PRO A 7 13.33 -5.01 -15.28
CA PRO A 7 12.25 -4.26 -15.90
C PRO A 7 12.06 -4.79 -17.32
N LYS A 8 11.88 -6.11 -17.50
CA LYS A 8 11.60 -6.73 -18.81
C LYS A 8 10.89 -8.07 -18.64
N GLU A 9 9.61 -8.06 -18.32
CA GLU A 9 8.70 -9.02 -18.92
C GLU A 9 8.09 -8.35 -20.16
N LYS A 10 8.87 -8.31 -21.24
CA LYS A 10 8.25 -8.32 -22.56
C LYS A 10 7.69 -9.73 -22.75
N PRO A 11 6.49 -9.89 -23.35
CA PRO A 11 5.98 -11.21 -23.66
C PRO A 11 7.02 -11.96 -24.49
N LEU A 12 7.16 -13.25 -24.21
CA LEU A 12 7.77 -14.20 -25.15
C LEU A 12 7.23 -13.87 -26.55
N SER A 13 8.10 -13.47 -27.46
CA SER A 13 7.72 -13.29 -28.86
C SER A 13 7.12 -14.60 -29.33
N ARG A 14 5.80 -14.62 -29.58
CA ARG A 14 5.12 -15.77 -30.18
C ARG A 14 5.81 -16.08 -31.49
N THR A 15 6.38 -17.28 -31.60
CA THR A 15 6.70 -17.90 -32.88
C THR A 15 5.43 -17.88 -33.72
N LYS A 16 5.53 -17.35 -34.95
CA LYS A 16 4.44 -17.36 -35.93
C LYS A 16 4.15 -18.80 -36.32
N GLU A 17 3.19 -19.44 -35.66
CA GLU A 17 2.52 -20.63 -36.20
C GLU A 17 1.16 -20.22 -36.79
N ASN A 18 1.09 -20.33 -38.11
CA ASN A 18 -0.07 -20.54 -38.99
C ASN A 18 -1.39 -19.81 -38.68
N GLY A 19 -1.57 -18.65 -39.32
CA GLY A 19 -2.68 -18.43 -40.25
C GLY A 19 -4.13 -18.69 -39.80
N ARG A 20 -4.58 -18.08 -38.70
CA ARG A 20 -6.01 -17.74 -38.50
C ARG A 20 -6.11 -16.35 -37.87
N HIS A 21 -6.81 -15.42 -38.52
CA HIS A 21 -7.20 -14.15 -37.90
C HIS A 21 -8.15 -14.47 -36.73
N ARG A 22 -7.64 -14.41 -35.51
CA ARG A 22 -8.44 -14.58 -34.28
C ARG A 22 -9.34 -13.37 -34.07
N LYS A 23 -10.56 -13.58 -33.57
CA LYS A 23 -11.49 -12.49 -33.26
C LYS A 23 -10.98 -11.72 -32.04
N LYS A 24 -11.19 -10.39 -32.00
CA LYS A 24 -10.74 -9.51 -30.91
C LYS A 24 -11.14 -10.03 -29.51
N GLY A 25 -12.38 -10.51 -29.35
CA GLY A 25 -12.85 -11.06 -28.08
C GLY A 25 -12.10 -12.32 -27.59
N GLU A 26 -11.60 -13.17 -28.49
CA GLU A 26 -10.80 -14.36 -28.10
C GLU A 26 -9.40 -13.95 -27.62
N VAL A 27 -8.86 -12.85 -28.14
CA VAL A 27 -7.56 -12.30 -27.71
C VAL A 27 -7.69 -11.64 -26.33
N ASP A 28 -8.80 -10.94 -26.09
CA ASP A 28 -9.10 -10.32 -24.79
C ASP A 28 -9.29 -11.41 -23.71
N ASP A 29 -10.01 -12.50 -24.01
CA ASP A 29 -10.18 -13.63 -23.11
C ASP A 29 -8.84 -14.35 -22.80
N ASP A 30 -7.96 -14.54 -23.79
CA ASP A 30 -6.60 -15.08 -23.63
C ASP A 30 -5.75 -14.22 -22.66
N ASN A 31 -5.85 -12.89 -22.77
CA ASN A 31 -5.10 -11.96 -21.92
C ASN A 31 -5.62 -11.97 -20.48
N VAL A 32 -6.94 -12.03 -20.29
CA VAL A 32 -7.56 -12.17 -18.96
C VAL A 32 -7.10 -13.47 -18.29
N MET A 33 -7.10 -14.59 -19.02
CA MET A 33 -6.53 -15.86 -18.52
C MET A 33 -5.04 -15.75 -18.17
N GLY A 34 -4.28 -14.88 -18.84
CA GLY A 34 -2.88 -14.59 -18.54
C GLY A 34 -2.65 -13.96 -17.15
N THR A 35 -3.63 -13.22 -16.63
CA THR A 35 -3.52 -12.56 -15.31
C THR A 35 -3.45 -13.57 -14.15
N ASN A 36 -4.05 -14.75 -14.32
CA ASN A 36 -3.96 -15.87 -13.37
C ASN A 36 -2.50 -16.25 -13.08
N ASN A 37 -1.64 -16.34 -14.11
CA ASN A 37 -0.25 -16.75 -13.91
C ASN A 37 0.52 -15.78 -13.00
N SER A 38 0.30 -14.47 -13.15
CA SER A 38 0.97 -13.45 -12.33
C SER A 38 0.49 -13.49 -10.87
N SER A 39 -0.83 -13.62 -10.66
CA SER A 39 -1.42 -13.68 -9.33
C SER A 39 -1.00 -14.91 -8.56
N ILE A 40 -1.09 -16.09 -9.18
CA ILE A 40 -0.73 -17.38 -8.57
C ILE A 40 0.78 -17.44 -8.30
N ALA A 41 1.64 -16.87 -9.17
CA ALA A 41 3.07 -16.77 -8.90
C ALA A 41 3.38 -15.91 -7.66
N SER A 42 2.61 -14.84 -7.43
CA SER A 42 2.77 -13.99 -6.25
C SER A 42 2.24 -14.68 -4.98
N LYS A 43 1.12 -15.38 -5.05
CA LYS A 43 0.65 -16.26 -3.95
C LYS A 43 1.66 -17.38 -3.64
N ARG A 44 2.30 -17.96 -4.66
CA ARG A 44 3.39 -18.95 -4.49
C ARG A 44 4.63 -18.36 -3.81
N SER A 45 4.96 -17.10 -4.08
CA SER A 45 6.03 -16.37 -3.37
C SER A 45 5.74 -16.32 -1.87
N VAL A 46 4.50 -15.95 -1.51
CA VAL A 46 4.04 -15.92 -0.11
C VAL A 46 4.08 -17.33 0.51
N GLU A 47 3.50 -18.33 -0.13
CA GLU A 47 3.51 -19.71 0.38
C GLU A 47 4.94 -20.19 0.66
N SER A 48 5.84 -20.10 -0.34
CA SER A 48 7.22 -20.58 -0.21
C SER A 48 7.96 -19.93 0.96
N LEU A 49 7.65 -18.67 1.24
CA LEU A 49 8.37 -17.87 2.23
C LEU A 49 7.78 -17.99 3.64
N TYR A 50 6.45 -17.95 3.77
CA TYR A 50 5.76 -17.90 5.04
C TYR A 50 5.36 -19.30 5.54
N TRP A 51 4.85 -20.18 4.66
CA TRP A 51 4.37 -21.51 5.10
C TRP A 51 5.52 -22.40 5.55
N SER A 52 6.69 -22.27 4.91
CA SER A 52 7.89 -23.00 5.32
C SER A 52 8.33 -22.70 6.75
N LYS A 53 8.03 -21.50 7.27
CA LYS A 53 8.29 -21.11 8.67
C LYS A 53 7.28 -21.69 9.66
N LEU A 54 6.08 -22.01 9.18
CA LEU A 54 5.00 -22.59 9.97
C LEU A 54 4.91 -24.12 9.84
N GLY A 55 5.73 -24.73 8.98
CA GLY A 55 5.64 -26.17 8.68
C GLY A 55 4.33 -26.56 7.96
N LEU A 56 3.70 -25.61 7.27
CA LEU A 56 2.43 -25.84 6.58
C LEU A 56 2.65 -26.51 5.21
N VAL A 57 1.66 -27.29 4.79
CA VAL A 57 1.65 -27.97 3.48
C VAL A 57 1.51 -26.94 2.37
N GLU A 58 2.37 -27.07 1.36
CA GLU A 58 2.37 -26.23 0.16
C GLU A 58 1.46 -26.82 -0.93
N PHE A 59 0.56 -26.00 -1.47
CA PHE A 59 -0.33 -26.35 -2.57
C PHE A 59 -0.13 -25.50 -3.84
N PHE A 60 0.31 -24.23 -3.73
CA PHE A 60 0.60 -23.44 -4.93
C PHE A 60 1.72 -24.06 -5.78
N LYS A 61 2.61 -24.86 -5.16
CA LYS A 61 3.70 -25.58 -5.85
C LYS A 61 3.23 -26.47 -7.01
N TYR A 62 2.01 -27.00 -6.96
CA TYR A 62 1.52 -27.90 -8.01
C TYR A 62 1.19 -27.15 -9.31
N PHE A 63 0.79 -25.88 -9.18
CA PHE A 63 0.43 -25.00 -10.30
C PHE A 63 1.58 -24.07 -10.71
N VAL A 64 2.42 -23.68 -9.75
CA VAL A 64 3.64 -22.89 -9.96
C VAL A 64 4.81 -23.56 -9.24
N PRO A 65 5.50 -24.54 -9.88
CA PRO A 65 6.54 -25.34 -9.22
C PRO A 65 7.73 -24.52 -8.73
N LYS A 66 8.13 -23.51 -9.50
CA LYS A 66 9.26 -22.64 -9.15
C LYS A 66 8.74 -21.35 -8.56
N PRO A 67 8.96 -21.08 -7.25
CA PRO A 67 8.55 -19.83 -6.66
C PRO A 67 9.33 -18.68 -7.31
N GLN A 68 8.62 -17.60 -7.65
CA GLN A 68 9.24 -16.38 -8.12
C GLN A 68 9.39 -15.43 -6.94
N ARG A 69 10.54 -14.78 -6.80
CA ARG A 69 10.70 -13.74 -5.77
C ARG A 69 9.83 -12.53 -6.09
N ARG A 70 9.25 -11.96 -5.06
CA ARG A 70 8.55 -10.66 -5.07
C ARG A 70 9.18 -9.73 -4.04
N SER A 71 8.88 -8.44 -4.12
CA SER A 71 9.29 -7.50 -3.07
C SER A 71 8.50 -7.77 -1.78
N PRO A 72 9.03 -7.38 -0.60
CA PRO A 72 8.29 -7.46 0.66
C PRO A 72 6.95 -6.74 0.60
N ASN A 73 6.84 -5.62 -0.12
CA ASN A 73 5.56 -4.95 -0.37
C ASN A 73 4.53 -5.85 -1.06
N ILE A 74 4.92 -6.50 -2.15
CA ILE A 74 4.02 -7.41 -2.89
C ILE A 74 3.67 -8.64 -2.05
N ASN A 75 4.65 -9.25 -1.37
CA ASN A 75 4.40 -10.40 -0.52
C ASN A 75 3.41 -10.06 0.59
N ARG A 76 3.59 -8.93 1.28
CA ARG A 76 2.68 -8.49 2.35
C ARG A 76 1.28 -8.21 1.82
N GLY A 77 1.14 -7.54 0.68
CA GLY A 77 -0.17 -7.30 0.07
C GLY A 77 -0.88 -8.59 -0.34
N TYR A 78 -0.16 -9.56 -0.92
CA TYR A 78 -0.72 -10.88 -1.24
C TYR A 78 -1.03 -11.71 0.02
N TRP A 79 -0.21 -11.62 1.07
CA TRP A 79 -0.50 -12.24 2.36
C TRP A 79 -1.80 -11.70 2.95
N THR A 80 -1.98 -10.37 2.99
CA THR A 80 -3.21 -9.73 3.48
C THR A 80 -4.42 -10.16 2.66
N ARG A 81 -4.29 -10.20 1.32
CA ARG A 81 -5.33 -10.66 0.41
C ARG A 81 -5.75 -12.11 0.68
N MET A 82 -4.78 -13.00 0.84
CA MET A 82 -5.03 -14.42 1.13
C MET A 82 -5.67 -14.62 2.50
N GLU A 83 -5.16 -13.92 3.52
CA GLU A 83 -5.68 -14.00 4.89
C GLU A 83 -7.12 -13.47 4.97
N ALA A 84 -7.42 -12.35 4.28
CA ALA A 84 -8.76 -11.78 4.25
C ALA A 84 -9.79 -12.74 3.63
N MET A 85 -9.44 -13.38 2.50
CA MET A 85 -10.30 -14.41 1.89
C MET A 85 -10.44 -15.66 2.74
N LYS A 86 -9.34 -16.13 3.31
CA LYS A 86 -9.34 -17.27 4.20
C LYS A 86 -10.29 -17.06 5.38
N GLN A 87 -10.24 -15.90 6.05
CA GLN A 87 -11.11 -15.64 7.20
C GLN A 87 -12.61 -15.71 6.87
N VAL A 88 -13.03 -15.19 5.71
CA VAL A 88 -14.44 -15.29 5.30
C VAL A 88 -14.83 -16.72 4.94
N ILE A 89 -13.97 -17.45 4.24
CA ILE A 89 -14.25 -18.85 3.91
C ILE A 89 -14.27 -19.72 5.17
N GLU A 90 -13.32 -19.57 6.09
CA GLU A 90 -13.29 -20.30 7.36
C GLU A 90 -14.49 -20.00 8.24
N HIS A 91 -14.89 -18.72 8.34
CA HIS A 91 -16.10 -18.34 9.05
C HIS A 91 -17.34 -19.04 8.46
N PHE A 92 -17.49 -19.00 7.14
CA PHE A 92 -18.63 -19.60 6.44
C PHE A 92 -18.64 -21.14 6.54
N THR A 93 -17.50 -21.79 6.36
CA THR A 93 -17.39 -23.26 6.46
C THR A 93 -17.59 -23.79 7.88
N GLY A 94 -17.38 -22.94 8.90
CA GLY A 94 -17.73 -23.23 10.29
C GLY A 94 -19.23 -23.17 10.62
N LEU A 95 -20.08 -22.70 9.69
CA LEU A 95 -21.54 -22.67 9.89
C LEU A 95 -22.15 -24.09 9.87
N PRO A 96 -23.28 -24.31 10.57
CA PRO A 96 -23.98 -25.59 10.55
C PRO A 96 -24.71 -25.85 9.22
N GLY A 97 -25.05 -27.12 8.96
CA GLY A 97 -25.82 -27.52 7.77
C GLY A 97 -25.00 -27.51 6.48
N GLN A 98 -25.52 -28.03 5.36
CA GLN A 98 -24.75 -28.16 4.12
C GLN A 98 -24.24 -26.80 3.61
N ARG A 99 -22.95 -26.71 3.30
CA ARG A 99 -22.29 -25.49 2.79
C ARG A 99 -21.66 -25.75 1.43
N VAL A 100 -21.78 -24.76 0.55
CA VAL A 100 -21.20 -24.78 -0.80
C VAL A 100 -20.41 -23.50 -1.00
N VAL A 101 -19.12 -23.63 -1.29
CA VAL A 101 -18.26 -22.49 -1.63
C VAL A 101 -18.04 -22.50 -3.14
N VAL A 102 -18.47 -21.44 -3.82
CA VAL A 102 -18.39 -21.30 -5.28
C VAL A 102 -17.36 -20.24 -5.63
N ASN A 103 -16.23 -20.65 -6.21
CA ASN A 103 -15.15 -19.75 -6.60
C ASN A 103 -15.30 -19.30 -8.06
N LEU A 104 -15.69 -18.05 -8.25
CA LEU A 104 -16.01 -17.44 -9.54
C LEU A 104 -14.74 -16.85 -10.17
N GLY A 105 -14.26 -17.48 -11.25
CA GLY A 105 -12.96 -17.16 -11.82
C GLY A 105 -11.83 -17.69 -10.94
N CYS A 106 -11.92 -18.98 -10.58
CA CYS A 106 -11.06 -19.59 -9.57
C CYS A 106 -9.57 -19.65 -9.98
N GLY A 107 -9.26 -19.53 -11.27
CA GLY A 107 -7.91 -19.70 -11.77
C GLY A 107 -7.26 -20.99 -11.27
N PHE A 108 -6.00 -20.90 -10.83
CA PHE A 108 -5.31 -22.00 -10.17
C PHE A 108 -5.28 -21.87 -8.64
N ASP A 109 -6.29 -21.24 -8.04
CA ASP A 109 -6.43 -21.19 -6.59
C ASP A 109 -6.52 -22.61 -6.00
N PRO A 110 -5.61 -23.00 -5.09
CA PRO A 110 -5.60 -24.31 -4.49
C PRO A 110 -6.33 -24.39 -3.14
N TYR A 111 -6.98 -23.32 -2.67
CA TYR A 111 -7.64 -23.30 -1.37
C TYR A 111 -8.58 -24.50 -1.11
N PRO A 112 -9.39 -24.99 -2.08
CA PRO A 112 -10.22 -26.17 -1.87
C PRO A 112 -9.43 -27.40 -1.39
N PHE A 113 -8.25 -27.65 -1.98
CA PHE A 113 -7.41 -28.80 -1.59
C PHE A 113 -6.83 -28.61 -0.20
N GLN A 114 -6.42 -27.38 0.13
CA GLN A 114 -5.95 -27.04 1.46
C GLN A 114 -7.03 -27.33 2.51
N HIS A 115 -8.25 -26.82 2.30
CA HIS A 115 -9.36 -27.01 3.22
C HIS A 115 -9.74 -28.48 3.37
N ILE A 116 -9.96 -29.21 2.27
CA ILE A 116 -10.37 -30.63 2.31
C ILE A 116 -9.31 -31.50 2.98
N SER A 117 -8.02 -31.19 2.80
CA SER A 117 -6.94 -31.95 3.44
C SER A 117 -6.88 -31.75 4.96
N GLN A 118 -7.33 -30.60 5.46
CA GLN A 118 -7.23 -30.19 6.87
C GLN A 118 -8.54 -30.42 7.63
N ASN A 119 -9.67 -30.33 6.95
CA ASN A 119 -11.01 -30.37 7.53
C ASN A 119 -11.82 -31.53 6.95
N LYS A 120 -12.42 -32.33 7.83
CA LYS A 120 -13.31 -33.43 7.45
C LYS A 120 -14.78 -33.03 7.55
N ASP A 121 -15.11 -31.82 7.11
CA ASP A 121 -16.48 -31.34 7.05
C ASP A 121 -17.16 -31.75 5.72
N SER A 122 -18.45 -31.42 5.59
CA SER A 122 -19.26 -31.76 4.41
C SER A 122 -19.29 -30.63 3.36
N THR A 123 -18.41 -29.63 3.44
CA THR A 123 -18.40 -28.49 2.52
C THR A 123 -18.05 -28.95 1.11
N VAL A 124 -18.82 -28.48 0.14
CA VAL A 124 -18.55 -28.70 -1.28
C VAL A 124 -17.93 -27.45 -1.88
N PHE A 125 -16.72 -27.58 -2.44
CA PHE A 125 -16.08 -26.51 -3.19
C PHE A 125 -16.41 -26.66 -4.68
N VAL A 126 -16.79 -25.57 -5.31
CA VAL A 126 -17.15 -25.49 -6.73
C VAL A 126 -16.27 -24.46 -7.39
N ASP A 127 -15.31 -24.92 -8.19
CA ASP A 127 -14.40 -24.06 -8.94
C ASP A 127 -14.94 -23.83 -10.34
N ILE A 128 -15.04 -22.56 -10.74
CA ILE A 128 -15.61 -22.14 -12.02
C ILE A 128 -14.63 -21.22 -12.74
N ASP A 129 -14.29 -21.54 -13.97
CA ASP A 129 -13.50 -20.66 -14.85
C ASP A 129 -13.73 -21.02 -16.33
N TYR A 130 -13.06 -20.31 -17.24
CA TYR A 130 -13.09 -20.60 -18.67
C TYR A 130 -12.65 -22.05 -18.95
N PRO A 131 -13.26 -22.71 -19.95
CA PRO A 131 -12.99 -24.12 -20.26
C PRO A 131 -11.50 -24.45 -20.42
N ASP A 132 -10.73 -23.60 -21.07
CA ASP A 132 -9.30 -23.84 -21.33
C ASP A 132 -8.44 -23.74 -20.06
N LEU A 133 -8.82 -22.88 -19.11
CA LEU A 133 -8.12 -22.78 -17.83
C LEU A 133 -8.49 -23.95 -16.92
N MET A 134 -9.76 -24.33 -16.89
CA MET A 134 -10.25 -25.46 -16.10
C MET A 134 -9.69 -26.80 -16.57
N LYS A 135 -9.54 -27.02 -17.88
CA LYS A 135 -8.85 -28.20 -18.40
C LYS A 135 -7.43 -28.31 -17.88
N LYS A 136 -6.64 -27.21 -17.92
CA LYS A 136 -5.27 -27.18 -17.39
C LYS A 136 -5.22 -27.43 -15.88
N LYS A 137 -6.19 -26.87 -15.12
CA LYS A 137 -6.31 -27.11 -13.68
C LYS A 137 -6.54 -28.59 -13.40
N VAL A 138 -7.48 -29.22 -14.10
CA VAL A 138 -7.83 -30.64 -13.92
C VAL A 138 -6.74 -31.58 -14.41
N GLU A 139 -6.04 -31.27 -15.50
CA GLU A 139 -4.84 -31.98 -15.91
C GLU A 139 -3.78 -31.97 -14.80
N THR A 140 -3.59 -30.81 -14.16
CA THR A 140 -2.64 -30.66 -13.03
C THR A 140 -3.07 -31.49 -11.83
N ILE A 141 -4.37 -31.50 -11.48
CA ILE A 141 -4.93 -32.32 -10.40
C ILE A 141 -4.69 -33.81 -10.68
N ARG A 142 -5.01 -34.29 -11.89
CA ARG A 142 -4.86 -35.70 -12.28
C ARG A 142 -3.41 -36.16 -12.36
N LYS A 143 -2.50 -35.23 -12.69
CA LYS A 143 -1.05 -35.51 -12.76
C LYS A 143 -0.42 -35.74 -11.38
N HIS A 144 -0.99 -35.18 -10.32
CA HIS A 144 -0.44 -35.26 -8.96
C HIS A 144 -1.35 -36.10 -8.07
N GLU A 145 -0.84 -37.24 -7.63
CA GLU A 145 -1.59 -38.20 -6.81
C GLU A 145 -2.07 -37.57 -5.50
N GLU A 146 -1.31 -36.65 -4.91
CA GLU A 146 -1.69 -35.98 -3.67
C GLU A 146 -2.98 -35.17 -3.80
N LEU A 147 -3.12 -34.40 -4.89
CA LEU A 147 -4.34 -33.61 -5.13
C LEU A 147 -5.53 -34.51 -5.44
N SER A 148 -5.33 -35.56 -6.24
CA SER A 148 -6.38 -36.54 -6.57
C SER A 148 -6.84 -37.30 -5.33
N THR A 149 -5.92 -37.65 -4.43
CA THR A 149 -6.22 -38.34 -3.16
C THR A 149 -7.05 -37.46 -2.24
N ILE A 150 -6.73 -36.16 -2.15
CA ILE A 150 -7.47 -35.20 -1.32
C ILE A 150 -8.93 -35.09 -1.74
N ILE A 151 -9.21 -34.93 -3.04
CA ILE A 151 -10.59 -34.76 -3.51
C ILE A 151 -11.36 -36.08 -3.59
N GLY A 152 -10.66 -37.22 -3.58
CA GLY A 152 -11.25 -38.56 -3.59
C GLY A 152 -11.76 -39.00 -4.97
N PRO A 153 -12.41 -40.17 -5.04
CA PRO A 153 -12.88 -40.75 -6.29
C PRO A 153 -13.97 -39.88 -6.94
N SER A 154 -13.99 -39.90 -8.28
CA SER A 154 -15.07 -39.27 -9.04
C SER A 154 -16.38 -40.01 -8.81
N ILE A 155 -17.46 -39.26 -8.66
CA ILE A 155 -18.82 -39.81 -8.59
C ILE A 155 -19.32 -39.92 -10.03
N GLU A 156 -19.42 -41.15 -10.54
CA GLU A 156 -20.02 -41.43 -11.85
C GLU A 156 -21.51 -41.05 -11.81
N SER A 157 -21.96 -40.24 -12.78
CA SER A 157 -23.35 -39.80 -12.87
C SER A 157 -24.23 -40.89 -13.48
N ASN A 158 -25.39 -41.17 -12.87
CA ASN A 158 -26.53 -41.73 -13.61
C ASN A 158 -26.85 -40.81 -14.80
N ASP A 159 -27.30 -41.37 -15.94
CA ASP A 159 -27.41 -40.73 -17.27
C ASP A 159 -28.12 -39.36 -17.35
N GLN A 160 -28.81 -38.90 -16.30
CA GLN A 160 -29.48 -37.59 -16.25
C GLN A 160 -28.56 -36.41 -15.85
N ILE A 161 -27.31 -36.65 -15.43
CA ILE A 161 -26.39 -35.60 -14.92
C ILE A 161 -25.05 -35.52 -15.68
N ASN A 162 -24.89 -36.25 -16.80
CA ASN A 162 -23.70 -36.17 -17.65
C ASN A 162 -23.69 -34.84 -18.43
N ASP A 163 -23.08 -33.81 -17.85
CA ASP A 163 -22.86 -32.52 -18.50
C ASP A 163 -21.35 -32.36 -18.78
N PRO A 164 -20.95 -32.13 -20.06
CA PRO A 164 -19.54 -32.05 -20.44
C PRO A 164 -18.78 -30.89 -19.78
N ASP A 165 -19.49 -29.87 -19.30
CA ASP A 165 -18.89 -28.74 -18.60
C ASP A 165 -18.68 -29.03 -17.10
N ILE A 166 -19.13 -30.17 -16.57
CA ILE A 166 -18.78 -30.68 -15.23
C ILE A 166 -17.62 -31.68 -15.38
N ILE A 167 -16.39 -31.18 -15.36
CA ILE A 167 -15.21 -31.98 -15.72
C ILE A 167 -14.60 -32.78 -14.57
N VAL A 168 -14.94 -32.43 -13.32
CA VAL A 168 -14.66 -33.22 -12.10
C VAL A 168 -15.85 -33.08 -11.17
N ARG A 169 -16.29 -34.20 -10.59
CA ARG A 169 -17.27 -34.23 -9.51
C ARG A 169 -16.86 -35.29 -8.50
N THR A 170 -16.54 -34.87 -7.28
CA THR A 170 -16.31 -35.75 -6.14
C THR A 170 -17.28 -35.38 -5.01
N LYS A 171 -17.10 -35.98 -3.83
CA LYS A 171 -17.93 -35.68 -2.65
C LYS A 171 -17.84 -34.21 -2.22
N ASN A 172 -16.64 -33.63 -2.24
CA ASN A 172 -16.36 -32.31 -1.66
C ASN A 172 -15.77 -31.31 -2.68
N TYR A 173 -15.55 -31.70 -3.94
CA TYR A 173 -14.99 -30.82 -4.97
C TYR A 173 -15.67 -31.01 -6.33
N VAL A 174 -15.96 -29.91 -7.00
CA VAL A 174 -16.54 -29.86 -8.34
C VAL A 174 -15.79 -28.83 -9.19
N ALA A 175 -15.43 -29.20 -10.41
CA ALA A 175 -14.80 -28.30 -11.39
C ALA A 175 -15.74 -28.08 -12.58
N LEU A 176 -16.08 -26.81 -12.84
CA LEU A 176 -17.01 -26.40 -13.88
C LEU A 176 -16.33 -25.52 -14.95
N CYS A 177 -16.53 -25.87 -16.21
CA CYS A 177 -16.20 -25.03 -17.35
C CYS A 177 -17.37 -24.06 -17.62
N CYS A 178 -17.20 -22.77 -17.34
CA CYS A 178 -18.28 -21.80 -17.60
C CYS A 178 -17.73 -20.40 -17.87
N ASP A 179 -18.19 -19.80 -18.97
CA ASP A 179 -18.08 -18.35 -19.15
C ASP A 179 -19.14 -17.68 -18.27
N LEU A 180 -18.69 -16.99 -17.21
CA LEU A 180 -19.55 -16.29 -16.26
C LEU A 180 -20.42 -15.19 -16.89
N ARG A 181 -20.12 -14.76 -18.13
CA ARG A 181 -20.97 -13.84 -18.90
C ARG A 181 -22.26 -14.51 -19.37
N ASN A 182 -22.29 -15.84 -19.48
CA ASN A 182 -23.46 -16.62 -19.88
C ASN A 182 -24.26 -17.07 -18.65
N ILE A 183 -25.16 -16.22 -18.20
CA ILE A 183 -25.93 -16.44 -16.97
C ILE A 183 -26.83 -17.69 -17.03
N ASP A 184 -27.40 -18.00 -18.20
CA ASP A 184 -28.26 -19.17 -18.39
C ASP A 184 -27.46 -20.47 -18.22
N ARG A 185 -26.25 -20.52 -18.79
CA ARG A 185 -25.36 -21.67 -18.65
C ARG A 185 -24.87 -21.81 -17.20
N PHE A 186 -24.47 -20.71 -16.58
CA PHE A 186 -24.06 -20.68 -15.16
C PHE A 186 -25.17 -21.23 -14.25
N GLN A 187 -26.40 -20.70 -14.40
CA GLN A 187 -27.56 -21.18 -13.65
C GLN A 187 -27.80 -22.68 -13.87
N SER A 188 -27.78 -23.13 -15.12
CA SER A 188 -28.03 -24.54 -15.48
C SER A 188 -27.02 -25.48 -14.81
N LEU A 189 -25.73 -25.13 -14.84
CA LEU A 189 -24.68 -25.92 -14.22
C LEU A 189 -24.78 -25.93 -12.70
N LEU A 190 -24.99 -24.76 -12.08
CA LEU A 190 -25.03 -24.66 -10.62
C LEU A 190 -26.18 -25.48 -10.01
N ARG A 191 -27.35 -25.51 -10.66
CA ARG A 191 -28.50 -26.34 -10.25
C ARG A 191 -28.24 -27.85 -10.34
N LYS A 192 -27.26 -28.30 -11.15
CA LYS A 192 -26.84 -29.71 -11.24
C LYS A 192 -25.86 -30.11 -10.11
N VAL A 193 -25.20 -29.12 -9.51
CA VAL A 193 -24.20 -29.33 -8.46
C VAL A 193 -24.85 -29.43 -7.09
N ALA A 194 -25.73 -28.49 -6.75
CA ALA A 194 -26.39 -28.44 -5.44
C ALA A 194 -27.82 -27.91 -5.56
N GLN A 195 -28.69 -28.38 -4.67
CA GLN A 195 -30.04 -27.84 -4.49
C GLN A 195 -29.96 -26.59 -3.61
N PHE A 196 -30.62 -25.50 -4.02
CA PHE A 196 -30.40 -24.20 -3.39
C PHE A 196 -31.08 -24.10 -2.02
N GLU A 197 -32.23 -24.75 -1.85
CA GLU A 197 -33.05 -24.66 -0.65
C GLU A 197 -32.48 -25.47 0.52
N SER A 198 -31.53 -26.37 0.27
CA SER A 198 -30.98 -27.29 1.27
C SER A 198 -29.53 -26.98 1.68
N ALA A 199 -28.94 -25.91 1.14
CA ALA A 199 -27.56 -25.53 1.44
C ALA A 199 -27.41 -24.01 1.60
N ALA A 200 -26.43 -23.60 2.41
CA ALA A 200 -25.91 -22.25 2.39
C ALA A 200 -24.84 -22.12 1.31
N PHE A 201 -24.75 -20.95 0.67
CA PHE A 201 -23.78 -20.69 -0.39
C PHE A 201 -22.87 -19.52 -0.03
N LEU A 202 -21.57 -19.65 -0.30
CA LEU A 202 -20.63 -18.55 -0.33
C LEU A 202 -20.06 -18.46 -1.74
N PHE A 203 -20.30 -17.34 -2.41
CA PHE A 203 -19.66 -17.04 -3.69
C PHE A 203 -18.43 -16.20 -3.43
N THR A 204 -17.27 -16.60 -3.96
CA THR A 204 -16.04 -15.82 -3.89
C THR A 204 -15.66 -15.32 -5.28
N ALA A 205 -15.23 -14.07 -5.38
CA ALA A 205 -14.68 -13.48 -6.60
C ALA A 205 -13.44 -12.65 -6.28
N GLU A 206 -12.26 -13.24 -6.49
CA GLU A 206 -10.99 -12.65 -6.06
C GLU A 206 -10.20 -12.10 -7.25
N VAL A 207 -10.48 -10.85 -7.62
CA VAL A 207 -9.92 -10.16 -8.80
C VAL A 207 -10.29 -10.91 -10.08
N SER A 208 -11.59 -11.17 -10.28
CA SER A 208 -12.12 -11.90 -11.42
C SER A 208 -13.25 -11.16 -12.15
N LEU A 209 -14.24 -10.62 -11.43
CA LEU A 209 -15.35 -9.86 -12.04
C LEU A 209 -14.89 -8.51 -12.59
N THR A 210 -13.82 -7.94 -12.04
CA THR A 210 -13.25 -6.67 -12.50
C THR A 210 -12.87 -6.68 -13.98
N TYR A 211 -12.50 -7.85 -14.53
CA TYR A 211 -12.17 -8.01 -15.95
C TYR A 211 -13.40 -8.22 -16.84
N MET A 212 -14.55 -8.57 -16.26
CA MET A 212 -15.80 -8.72 -17.00
C MET A 212 -16.40 -7.35 -17.27
N ASN A 213 -17.09 -7.20 -18.41
CA ASN A 213 -17.90 -6.01 -18.64
C ASN A 213 -18.93 -5.84 -17.52
N GLN A 214 -19.22 -4.58 -17.17
CA GLN A 214 -20.10 -4.21 -16.06
C GLN A 214 -21.45 -4.92 -16.11
N THR A 215 -22.08 -4.97 -17.29
CA THR A 215 -23.43 -5.54 -17.46
C THR A 215 -23.45 -7.02 -17.08
N SER A 216 -22.47 -7.79 -17.54
CA SER A 216 -22.34 -9.21 -17.21
C SER A 216 -22.05 -9.43 -15.73
N ALA A 217 -21.09 -8.71 -15.15
CA ALA A 217 -20.75 -8.82 -13.73
C ALA A 217 -21.96 -8.48 -12.83
N ASP A 218 -22.67 -7.40 -13.16
CA ASP A 218 -23.88 -6.98 -12.43
C ASP A 218 -25.05 -7.95 -12.59
N THR A 219 -25.17 -8.57 -13.77
CA THR A 219 -26.19 -9.59 -14.02
C THR A 219 -25.93 -10.82 -13.16
N LEU A 220 -24.67 -11.26 -13.03
CA LEU A 220 -24.29 -12.35 -12.15
C LEU A 220 -24.57 -12.02 -10.68
N ILE A 221 -24.13 -10.85 -10.18
CA ILE A 221 -24.36 -10.40 -8.80
C ILE A 221 -25.87 -10.33 -8.49
N ARG A 222 -26.67 -9.76 -9.41
CA ARG A 222 -28.12 -9.65 -9.28
C ARG A 222 -28.80 -11.01 -9.29
N TRP A 223 -28.39 -11.88 -10.20
CA TRP A 223 -28.99 -13.19 -10.33
C TRP A 223 -28.78 -14.01 -9.06
N ILE A 224 -27.54 -14.06 -8.56
CA ILE A 224 -27.22 -14.77 -7.31
C ILE A 224 -28.04 -14.20 -6.15
N GLY A 225 -28.03 -12.88 -5.96
CA GLY A 225 -28.71 -12.23 -4.84
C GLY A 225 -30.21 -12.53 -4.77
N HIS A 226 -30.89 -12.63 -5.93
CA HIS A 226 -32.34 -12.89 -5.99
C HIS A 226 -32.73 -14.38 -6.11
N ASN A 227 -31.87 -15.25 -6.64
CA ASN A 227 -32.26 -16.62 -7.01
C ASN A 227 -31.63 -17.71 -6.13
N VAL A 228 -30.61 -17.40 -5.33
CA VAL A 228 -29.96 -18.36 -4.43
C VAL A 228 -30.27 -17.98 -2.99
N PRO A 229 -31.22 -18.64 -2.30
CA PRO A 229 -31.47 -18.40 -0.88
C PRO A 229 -30.22 -18.69 -0.03
N ASN A 230 -30.14 -18.06 1.14
CA ASN A 230 -29.04 -18.25 2.10
C ASN A 230 -27.64 -18.09 1.49
N ALA A 231 -27.48 -17.08 0.64
CA ALA A 231 -26.24 -16.80 -0.06
C ALA A 231 -25.46 -15.68 0.61
N GLN A 232 -24.14 -15.86 0.65
CA GLN A 232 -23.14 -14.85 0.92
C GLN A 232 -22.29 -14.60 -0.32
N PHE A 233 -21.74 -13.40 -0.45
CA PHE A 233 -20.81 -13.04 -1.52
C PHE A 233 -19.59 -12.35 -0.94
N ALA A 234 -18.41 -12.84 -1.26
CA ALA A 234 -17.13 -12.19 -0.96
C ALA A 234 -16.44 -11.79 -2.26
N VAL A 235 -16.26 -10.49 -2.47
CA VAL A 235 -15.53 -9.95 -3.63
C VAL A 235 -14.29 -9.20 -3.15
N LEU A 236 -13.15 -9.44 -3.79
CA LEU A 236 -11.91 -8.71 -3.53
C LEU A 236 -11.35 -8.17 -4.84
N GLU A 237 -11.44 -6.86 -5.04
CA GLU A 237 -11.11 -6.19 -6.32
C GLU A 237 -10.55 -4.79 -6.09
N GLN A 238 -10.27 -4.06 -7.17
CA GLN A 238 -9.72 -2.70 -7.10
C GLN A 238 -10.81 -1.63 -6.95
N ILE A 239 -10.41 -0.49 -6.39
CA ILE A 239 -11.18 0.76 -6.28
C ILE A 239 -10.29 1.98 -6.55
N LEU A 240 -10.91 3.13 -6.80
CA LEU A 240 -10.28 4.44 -6.99
C LEU A 240 -10.77 5.38 -5.88
N PRO A 241 -10.16 5.36 -4.68
CA PRO A 241 -10.66 6.04 -3.48
C PRO A 241 -10.59 7.57 -3.53
N ALA A 242 -9.96 8.17 -4.55
CA ALA A 242 -9.84 9.62 -4.70
C ALA A 242 -10.82 10.16 -5.76
N THR A 243 -11.24 11.42 -5.61
CA THR A 243 -12.06 12.12 -6.61
C THR A 243 -11.22 12.55 -7.81
N GLY A 244 -10.85 11.57 -8.65
CA GLY A 244 -10.05 11.78 -9.86
C GLY A 244 -8.95 10.73 -10.04
N MET A 245 -8.07 10.98 -11.01
CA MET A 245 -6.99 10.05 -11.36
C MET A 245 -5.76 10.26 -10.47
N TYR A 246 -5.82 9.73 -9.24
CA TYR A 246 -4.67 9.73 -8.33
C TYR A 246 -3.45 9.07 -8.99
N PRO A 247 -2.20 9.51 -8.74
CA PRO A 247 -1.04 8.99 -9.44
C PRO A 247 -0.87 7.47 -9.38
N PHE A 248 -1.17 6.83 -8.24
CA PHE A 248 -1.16 5.37 -8.13
C PHE A 248 -2.22 4.72 -9.03
N ALA A 249 -3.47 5.21 -8.97
CA ALA A 249 -4.57 4.73 -9.80
C ALA A 249 -4.25 4.81 -11.30
N ASN A 250 -3.63 5.91 -11.75
CA ASN A 250 -3.19 6.06 -13.13
C ASN A 250 -2.18 4.98 -13.54
N ARG A 251 -1.20 4.68 -12.67
CA ARG A 251 -0.22 3.61 -12.93
C ARG A 251 -0.86 2.22 -12.93
N MET A 252 -1.76 1.96 -12.00
CA MET A 252 -2.50 0.70 -11.91
C MET A 252 -3.34 0.46 -13.17
N LEU A 253 -4.16 1.43 -13.58
CA LEU A 253 -5.02 1.29 -14.77
C LEU A 253 -4.20 1.12 -16.05
N ALA A 254 -3.17 1.96 -16.24
CA ALA A 254 -2.28 1.86 -17.39
C ALA A 254 -1.54 0.51 -17.47
N HIS A 255 -1.19 -0.08 -16.32
CA HIS A 255 -0.62 -1.43 -16.25
C HIS A 255 -1.59 -2.45 -16.84
N PHE A 256 -2.81 -2.55 -16.32
CA PHE A 256 -3.81 -3.51 -16.79
C PHE A 256 -4.19 -3.31 -18.27
N ASP A 257 -4.29 -2.05 -18.72
CA ASP A 257 -4.52 -1.73 -20.13
C ASP A 257 -3.38 -2.25 -21.02
N ALA A 258 -2.12 -2.09 -20.59
CA ALA A 258 -0.95 -2.55 -21.35
C ALA A 258 -0.86 -4.08 -21.48
N TYR A 259 -1.45 -4.83 -20.53
CA TYR A 259 -1.56 -6.29 -20.59
C TYR A 259 -2.80 -6.78 -21.34
N GLY A 260 -3.64 -5.88 -21.86
CA GLY A 260 -4.88 -6.24 -22.56
C GLY A 260 -5.94 -6.85 -21.64
N SER A 261 -5.90 -6.54 -20.35
CA SER A 261 -6.84 -7.00 -19.32
C SER A 261 -7.38 -5.81 -18.50
N PRO A 262 -8.02 -4.83 -19.16
CA PRO A 262 -8.47 -3.60 -18.52
C PRO A 262 -9.42 -3.87 -17.35
N LEU A 263 -9.33 -3.06 -16.30
CA LEU A 263 -10.23 -3.11 -15.16
C LEU A 263 -11.55 -2.43 -15.54
N GLN A 264 -12.55 -3.22 -15.95
CA GLN A 264 -13.78 -2.70 -16.54
C GLN A 264 -14.80 -2.19 -15.51
N SER A 265 -14.89 -2.84 -14.35
CA SER A 265 -15.86 -2.44 -13.31
C SER A 265 -15.41 -1.22 -12.49
N VAL A 266 -14.10 -0.98 -12.41
CA VAL A 266 -13.49 -0.02 -11.49
C VAL A 266 -13.85 1.45 -11.78
N PRO A 267 -13.81 1.94 -13.04
CA PRO A 267 -14.17 3.32 -13.34
C PRO A 267 -15.64 3.68 -13.04
N LEU A 268 -16.51 2.67 -12.97
CA LEU A 268 -17.95 2.82 -12.74
C LEU A 268 -18.33 2.70 -11.27
N TYR A 269 -17.54 1.95 -10.51
CA TYR A 269 -17.71 1.76 -9.08
C TYR A 269 -16.42 2.13 -8.32
N PRO A 270 -15.98 3.40 -8.41
CA PRO A 270 -14.66 3.81 -7.92
C PRO A 270 -14.55 3.78 -6.39
N LEU A 271 -15.64 3.97 -5.64
CA LEU A 271 -15.60 4.07 -4.18
C LEU A 271 -16.18 2.84 -3.50
N LEU A 272 -15.78 2.59 -2.24
CA LEU A 272 -16.41 1.57 -1.39
C LEU A 272 -17.93 1.77 -1.32
N GLN A 273 -18.40 3.01 -1.22
CA GLN A 273 -19.84 3.31 -1.22
C GLN A 273 -20.53 2.90 -2.53
N ASN A 274 -19.85 3.03 -3.68
CA ASN A 274 -20.41 2.58 -4.95
C ASN A 274 -20.54 1.05 -4.97
N GLN A 275 -19.57 0.31 -4.43
CA GLN A 275 -19.62 -1.15 -4.32
C GLN A 275 -20.71 -1.59 -3.34
N THR A 276 -20.85 -0.93 -2.19
CA THR A 276 -21.96 -1.18 -1.26
C THR A 276 -23.30 -1.00 -1.94
N ASN A 277 -23.51 0.15 -2.60
CA ASN A 277 -24.74 0.43 -3.34
C ASN A 277 -24.98 -0.57 -4.49
N ARG A 278 -23.91 -1.00 -5.18
CA ARG A 278 -23.96 -1.98 -6.27
C ARG A 278 -24.59 -3.28 -5.79
N PHE A 279 -24.17 -3.81 -4.64
CA PHE A 279 -24.73 -5.04 -4.06
C PHE A 279 -26.11 -4.80 -3.44
N SER A 280 -26.29 -3.74 -2.65
CA SER A 280 -27.58 -3.49 -1.97
C SER A 280 -28.76 -3.33 -2.92
N THR A 281 -28.53 -2.76 -4.11
CA THR A 281 -29.56 -2.60 -5.16
C THR A 281 -29.79 -3.88 -6.00
N ARG A 282 -29.10 -4.98 -5.69
CA ARG A 282 -29.07 -6.21 -6.50
C ARG A 282 -29.38 -7.47 -5.68
N GLY A 283 -30.21 -7.34 -4.64
CA GLY A 283 -30.74 -8.47 -3.87
C GLY A 283 -29.91 -8.83 -2.63
N TRP A 284 -28.95 -8.00 -2.24
CA TRP A 284 -28.12 -8.23 -1.04
C TRP A 284 -28.58 -7.31 0.09
N SER A 285 -29.17 -7.89 1.14
CA SER A 285 -29.79 -7.14 2.24
C SER A 285 -28.75 -6.59 3.24
N LYS A 286 -27.61 -7.27 3.40
CA LYS A 286 -26.49 -6.83 4.23
C LYS A 286 -25.23 -6.77 3.38
N VAL A 287 -24.52 -5.65 3.46
CA VAL A 287 -23.29 -5.42 2.68
C VAL A 287 -22.28 -4.67 3.54
N HIS A 288 -21.07 -5.21 3.63
CA HIS A 288 -19.93 -4.58 4.30
C HIS A 288 -18.76 -4.55 3.35
N ALA A 289 -18.10 -3.40 3.23
CA ALA A 289 -16.95 -3.22 2.35
C ALA A 289 -15.84 -2.47 3.11
N ARG A 290 -14.61 -2.94 2.98
CA ARG A 290 -13.41 -2.34 3.58
C ARG A 290 -12.25 -2.42 2.62
N ASP A 291 -11.34 -1.47 2.68
CA ASP A 291 -10.11 -1.56 1.92
C ASP A 291 -9.08 -2.50 2.59
N LEU A 292 -8.05 -2.93 1.86
CA LEU A 292 -7.06 -3.87 2.40
C LEU A 292 -6.17 -3.23 3.48
N SER A 293 -6.03 -1.91 3.54
CA SER A 293 -5.26 -1.25 4.60
C SER A 293 -5.98 -1.32 5.95
N GLN A 294 -7.31 -1.19 5.94
CA GLN A 294 -8.17 -1.41 7.10
C GLN A 294 -8.13 -2.87 7.54
N LEU A 295 -8.21 -3.82 6.59
CA LEU A 295 -8.14 -5.24 6.91
C LEU A 295 -6.79 -5.63 7.51
N TRP A 296 -5.68 -5.06 7.01
CA TRP A 296 -4.36 -5.25 7.62
C TRP A 296 -4.33 -4.76 9.08
N THR A 297 -4.91 -3.58 9.34
CA THR A 297 -4.95 -3.00 10.70
C THR A 297 -5.66 -3.92 11.70
N ASP A 298 -6.69 -4.63 11.24
CA ASP A 298 -7.47 -5.56 12.07
C ASP A 298 -6.86 -6.96 12.19
N VAL A 299 -5.76 -7.24 11.49
CA VAL A 299 -5.03 -8.50 11.67
C VAL A 299 -4.48 -8.53 13.11
N GLU A 300 -4.71 -9.68 13.77
CA GLU A 300 -4.21 -9.94 15.12
C GLU A 300 -2.71 -9.62 15.24
N ALA A 301 -2.33 -8.96 16.34
CA ALA A 301 -0.95 -8.54 16.57
C ALA A 301 0.06 -9.69 16.41
N SER A 302 -0.26 -10.89 16.91
CA SER A 302 0.60 -12.08 16.79
C SER A 302 0.87 -12.48 15.33
N LYS A 303 -0.12 -12.36 14.45
CA LYS A 303 0.03 -12.63 13.01
C LYS A 303 0.85 -11.53 12.33
N ARG A 304 0.67 -10.26 12.70
CA ARG A 304 1.47 -9.15 12.16
C ARG A 304 2.93 -9.25 12.60
N GLU A 305 3.18 -9.58 13.86
CA GLU A 305 4.51 -9.88 14.41
C GLU A 305 5.16 -11.04 13.66
N PHE A 306 4.42 -12.13 13.41
CA PHE A 306 4.91 -13.22 12.58
C PHE A 306 5.29 -12.73 11.18
N VAL A 307 4.41 -11.99 10.49
CA VAL A 307 4.70 -11.47 9.14
C VAL A 307 5.93 -10.56 9.13
N ALA A 308 6.10 -9.71 10.14
CA ALA A 308 7.25 -8.85 10.32
C ALA A 308 8.55 -9.62 10.60
N SER A 309 8.46 -10.80 11.24
CA SER A 309 9.63 -11.65 11.51
C SER A 309 10.18 -12.39 10.28
N VAL A 310 9.36 -12.55 9.23
CA VAL A 310 9.71 -13.33 8.03
C VAL A 310 10.51 -12.50 7.02
N GLU A 311 10.12 -11.24 6.81
CA GLU A 311 10.78 -10.32 5.87
C GLU A 311 10.96 -8.93 6.48
N ASP A 312 12.13 -8.34 6.27
CA ASP A 312 12.31 -6.93 6.60
C ASP A 312 11.44 -6.05 5.70
N PHE A 313 10.84 -5.04 6.29
CA PHE A 313 9.87 -4.21 5.59
C PHE A 313 9.99 -2.73 6.00
N ASP A 314 10.03 -1.85 5.01
CA ASP A 314 9.99 -0.41 5.23
C ASP A 314 9.29 0.36 4.09
N GLU A 315 8.43 -0.31 3.33
CA GLU A 315 7.71 0.26 2.17
C GLU A 315 6.28 0.68 2.56
N TRP A 316 6.08 1.16 3.79
CA TRP A 316 4.77 1.50 4.37
C TRP A 316 3.96 2.45 3.51
N GLU A 317 4.59 3.48 2.93
CA GLU A 317 3.87 4.43 2.08
C GLU A 317 3.28 3.79 0.82
N ASP A 318 3.98 2.83 0.22
CA ASP A 318 3.48 2.13 -0.96
C ASP A 318 2.43 1.09 -0.57
N PHE A 319 2.61 0.42 0.56
CA PHE A 319 1.66 -0.57 1.08
C PHE A 319 0.31 0.04 1.46
N LEU A 320 0.31 1.17 2.17
CA LEU A 320 -0.94 1.85 2.56
C LEU A 320 -1.69 2.37 1.34
N ILE A 321 -0.97 2.99 0.39
CA ILE A 321 -1.59 3.45 -0.87
C ILE A 321 -2.15 2.26 -1.65
N PHE A 322 -1.38 1.17 -1.83
CA PHE A 322 -1.87 -0.05 -2.46
C PHE A 322 -3.12 -0.59 -1.76
N GLY A 323 -3.07 -0.68 -0.43
CA GLY A 323 -4.13 -1.25 0.38
C GLY A 323 -5.45 -0.50 0.22
N GLN A 324 -5.41 0.82 0.03
CA GLN A 324 -6.59 1.66 -0.20
C GLN A 324 -7.14 1.60 -1.63
N HIS A 325 -6.39 1.04 -2.59
CA HIS A 325 -6.84 0.82 -3.97
C HIS A 325 -7.37 -0.60 -4.21
N TYR A 326 -7.44 -1.42 -3.16
CA TYR A 326 -8.07 -2.73 -3.17
C TYR A 326 -9.07 -2.82 -2.03
N PHE A 327 -10.19 -3.48 -2.27
CA PHE A 327 -11.21 -3.68 -1.26
C PHE A 327 -11.59 -5.14 -1.17
N MET A 328 -12.18 -5.49 -0.02
CA MET A 328 -12.97 -6.67 0.16
C MET A 328 -14.38 -6.28 0.58
N LEU A 329 -15.37 -6.86 -0.07
CA LEU A 329 -16.78 -6.72 0.28
C LEU A 329 -17.36 -8.09 0.61
N HIS A 330 -18.08 -8.15 1.73
CA HIS A 330 -18.83 -9.31 2.18
C HIS A 330 -20.31 -8.94 2.27
N ALA A 331 -21.13 -9.65 1.50
CA ALA A 331 -22.57 -9.42 1.41
C ALA A 331 -23.35 -10.68 1.74
N SER A 332 -24.59 -10.51 2.20
CA SER A 332 -25.55 -11.58 2.45
C SER A 332 -26.95 -11.15 2.01
N ASN A 333 -27.72 -12.10 1.48
CA ASN A 333 -29.14 -11.90 1.17
C ASN A 333 -30.08 -12.40 2.28
N TYR A 334 -29.53 -12.81 3.42
CA TYR A 334 -30.27 -13.27 4.60
C TYR A 334 -29.69 -12.64 5.89
N GLU A 335 -30.33 -12.87 7.03
CA GLU A 335 -30.03 -12.11 8.25
C GLU A 335 -28.64 -12.39 8.87
N GLN A 336 -27.97 -13.49 8.53
CA GLN A 336 -26.65 -13.78 9.10
C GLN A 336 -25.53 -13.20 8.25
N LEU A 337 -24.87 -12.21 8.81
CA LEU A 337 -23.53 -11.79 8.44
C LEU A 337 -22.86 -11.27 9.73
N PRO A 338 -21.60 -11.64 10.04
CA PRO A 338 -20.90 -11.07 11.18
C PRO A 338 -20.93 -9.55 11.11
N SER A 339 -21.33 -8.90 12.20
CA SER A 339 -21.21 -7.44 12.31
C SER A 339 -19.73 -7.09 12.34
N ILE A 340 -19.24 -6.44 11.29
CA ILE A 340 -17.88 -5.91 11.27
C ILE A 340 -17.98 -4.47 11.78
N PRO A 341 -17.24 -4.09 12.84
CA PRO A 341 -17.21 -2.70 13.29
C PRO A 341 -16.84 -1.79 12.12
N GLN A 342 -17.75 -0.90 11.75
CA GLN A 342 -17.44 0.14 10.77
C GLN A 342 -16.70 1.26 11.48
N ARG A 343 -15.53 1.61 10.95
CA ARG A 343 -14.84 2.82 11.37
C ARG A 343 -15.40 3.97 10.55
N ALA A 344 -16.01 4.95 11.21
CA ALA A 344 -16.40 6.18 10.54
C ALA A 344 -15.13 6.87 10.02
N PRO A 345 -15.12 7.38 8.77
CA PRO A 345 -14.03 8.23 8.32
C PRO A 345 -13.86 9.40 9.26
N ILE A 346 -12.61 9.82 9.52
CA ILE A 346 -12.36 11.07 10.24
C ILE A 346 -12.91 12.19 9.37
N ALA A 347 -13.79 13.02 9.95
CA ALA A 347 -14.32 14.18 9.25
C ALA A 347 -13.14 15.07 8.83
N PRO A 348 -12.98 15.37 7.53
CA PRO A 348 -11.84 16.14 7.09
C PRO A 348 -11.96 17.58 7.64
N PRO A 349 -10.82 18.25 7.90
CA PRO A 349 -10.85 19.65 8.32
C PRO A 349 -11.55 20.54 7.29
N PRO A 350 -12.02 21.75 7.67
CA PRO A 350 -12.56 22.70 6.70
C PRO A 350 -11.55 23.02 5.59
N VAL A 351 -12.02 23.10 4.34
CA VAL A 351 -11.21 23.51 3.18
C VAL A 351 -11.21 25.03 3.08
N SER A 352 -10.02 25.60 2.95
CA SER A 352 -9.79 27.02 2.70
C SER A 352 -10.39 27.48 1.39
N GLN A 353 -10.88 28.72 1.36
CA GLN A 353 -11.20 29.41 0.11
C GLN A 353 -9.99 30.11 -0.52
N VAL A 354 -8.80 30.01 0.08
CA VAL A 354 -7.58 30.62 -0.43
C VAL A 354 -7.17 29.96 -1.74
N SER A 355 -7.08 30.75 -2.80
CA SER A 355 -6.47 30.32 -4.06
C SER A 355 -4.97 30.18 -3.90
N VAL A 356 -4.38 29.13 -4.46
CA VAL A 356 -2.93 28.95 -4.52
C VAL A 356 -2.41 29.12 -5.94
N ASP A 357 -1.26 29.78 -6.09
CA ASP A 357 -0.45 29.65 -7.30
C ASP A 357 0.35 28.36 -7.20
N PHE A 358 0.21 27.48 -8.20
CA PHE A 358 0.79 26.14 -8.23
C PHE A 358 1.58 25.96 -9.51
N LYS A 359 2.90 25.75 -9.38
CA LYS A 359 3.81 25.59 -10.52
C LYS A 359 4.63 24.31 -10.39
N ARG A 360 4.89 23.65 -11.53
CA ARG A 360 5.75 22.47 -11.62
C ARG A 360 7.01 22.79 -12.41
N PHE A 361 8.14 22.25 -11.95
CA PHE A 361 9.43 22.37 -12.62
C PHE A 361 10.12 21.01 -12.66
N PRO A 362 10.76 20.64 -13.78
CA PRO A 362 11.39 19.33 -13.90
C PRO A 362 12.51 19.17 -12.86
N LEU A 363 12.58 18.00 -12.24
CA LEU A 363 13.72 17.61 -11.41
C LEU A 363 14.75 16.85 -12.25
N SER A 364 16.01 17.31 -12.27
CA SER A 364 17.08 16.71 -13.07
C SER A 364 17.28 15.21 -12.81
N GLN A 365 17.18 14.79 -11.55
CA GLN A 365 17.32 13.40 -11.15
C GLN A 365 16.31 13.06 -10.06
N HIS A 366 15.25 12.36 -10.45
CA HIS A 366 14.25 11.88 -9.51
C HIS A 366 14.85 10.91 -8.49
N ARG A 367 14.40 11.05 -7.24
CA ARG A 367 14.80 10.23 -6.09
C ARG A 367 13.76 10.35 -4.99
N LYS A 368 13.49 9.26 -4.26
CA LYS A 368 12.64 9.24 -3.06
C LYS A 368 13.45 8.93 -1.81
N PHE A 369 12.98 9.40 -0.66
CA PHE A 369 13.62 9.28 0.65
C PHE A 369 15.08 9.77 0.67
N ALA A 370 15.38 10.75 -0.18
CA ALA A 370 16.56 11.59 -0.03
C ALA A 370 16.36 12.55 1.15
N ALA A 371 17.42 13.18 1.61
CA ALA A 371 17.35 14.23 2.61
C ALA A 371 17.71 15.56 1.96
N GLY A 372 17.01 16.63 2.34
CA GLY A 372 17.19 17.93 1.73
C GLY A 372 16.92 19.06 2.70
N CYS A 373 17.58 20.18 2.44
CA CYS A 373 17.44 21.41 3.21
C CYS A 373 17.92 22.60 2.36
N GLN A 374 17.70 23.81 2.87
CA GLN A 374 18.35 25.00 2.33
C GLN A 374 19.87 24.87 2.49
N LEU A 375 20.61 25.20 1.44
CA LEU A 375 22.06 25.42 1.45
C LEU A 375 22.34 26.89 1.77
N ASP A 376 21.59 27.78 1.12
CA ASP A 376 21.60 29.23 1.29
C ASP A 376 20.18 29.79 1.06
N ASP A 377 20.04 31.10 0.94
CA ASP A 377 18.74 31.79 0.83
C ASP A 377 18.01 31.54 -0.49
N SER A 378 18.69 30.97 -1.48
CA SER A 378 18.20 30.73 -2.84
C SER A 378 18.47 29.32 -3.35
N THR A 379 19.20 28.49 -2.62
CA THR A 379 19.59 27.15 -3.07
C THR A 379 19.15 26.09 -2.08
N VAL A 380 18.54 25.01 -2.55
CA VAL A 380 18.34 23.79 -1.77
C VAL A 380 19.22 22.66 -2.28
N ILE A 381 19.62 21.78 -1.37
CA ILE A 381 20.34 20.54 -1.66
C ILE A 381 19.41 19.35 -1.44
N LEU A 382 19.52 18.31 -2.28
CA LEU A 382 18.84 17.04 -2.13
C LEU A 382 19.86 15.89 -2.25
N HIS A 383 20.24 15.30 -1.13
CA HIS A 383 21.31 14.30 -1.03
C HIS A 383 20.80 12.87 -0.81
N GLY A 384 21.42 11.91 -1.49
CA GLY A 384 21.17 10.49 -1.34
C GLY A 384 19.82 10.06 -1.92
N GLY A 385 19.09 9.19 -1.21
CA GLY A 385 17.79 8.69 -1.62
C GLY A 385 17.87 7.50 -2.58
N ALA A 386 16.75 7.16 -3.20
CA ALA A 386 16.63 6.01 -4.10
C ALA A 386 15.85 6.33 -5.39
N PHE A 387 16.35 5.82 -6.51
CA PHE A 387 15.68 5.80 -7.81
C PHE A 387 15.53 4.35 -8.32
N THR A 388 16.51 3.85 -9.08
CA THR A 388 16.67 2.42 -9.41
C THR A 388 17.49 1.68 -8.35
N GLY A 389 18.34 2.42 -7.65
CA GLY A 389 19.12 1.98 -6.50
C GLY A 389 19.30 3.15 -5.53
N ARG A 390 19.93 2.89 -4.39
CA ARG A 390 20.31 3.97 -3.46
C ARG A 390 21.46 4.77 -4.01
N MET A 391 21.48 6.05 -3.68
CA MET A 391 22.42 7.04 -4.19
C MET A 391 23.19 7.66 -3.04
N ASN A 392 24.39 8.19 -3.34
CA ASN A 392 25.17 9.10 -2.49
C ASN A 392 25.43 10.44 -3.20
N SER A 393 24.85 10.65 -4.39
CA SER A 393 24.94 11.94 -5.08
C SER A 393 24.02 12.98 -4.46
N ALA A 394 24.32 14.25 -4.70
CA ALA A 394 23.46 15.37 -4.36
C ALA A 394 23.04 16.14 -5.62
N ASP A 395 21.78 16.59 -5.63
CA ASP A 395 21.31 17.61 -6.57
C ASP A 395 21.21 18.95 -5.86
N PHE A 396 21.48 20.02 -6.59
CA PHE A 396 21.37 21.40 -6.12
C PHE A 396 20.35 22.13 -6.98
N ILE A 397 19.43 22.84 -6.36
CA ILE A 397 18.30 23.48 -7.02
C ILE A 397 18.30 24.95 -6.62
N ASN A 398 18.51 25.83 -7.59
CA ASN A 398 18.38 27.28 -7.43
C ASN A 398 16.90 27.68 -7.53
N ILE A 399 16.52 28.62 -6.68
CA ILE A 399 15.19 29.15 -6.50
C ILE A 399 15.34 30.68 -6.44
N SER A 400 15.01 31.34 -7.54
CA SER A 400 15.12 32.80 -7.68
C SER A 400 13.78 33.38 -8.13
N GLY A 401 13.04 33.95 -7.18
CA GLY A 401 11.68 34.43 -7.44
C GLY A 401 10.75 33.29 -7.88
N ASP A 402 10.39 33.28 -9.16
CA ASP A 402 9.54 32.26 -9.80
C ASP A 402 10.32 31.29 -10.70
N GLU A 403 11.65 31.45 -10.80
CA GLU A 403 12.50 30.58 -11.61
C GLU A 403 13.11 29.47 -10.75
N ILE A 404 13.01 28.24 -11.26
CA ILE A 404 13.69 27.07 -10.71
C ILE A 404 14.63 26.49 -11.74
N SER A 405 15.89 26.32 -11.36
CA SER A 405 16.91 25.73 -12.23
C SER A 405 17.87 24.83 -11.45
N PRO A 406 18.52 23.87 -12.11
CA PRO A 406 19.64 23.16 -11.51
C PRO A 406 20.79 24.13 -11.18
N ALA A 407 21.46 23.94 -10.05
CA ALA A 407 22.68 24.66 -9.70
C ALA A 407 23.92 23.83 -10.07
N SER A 408 24.96 24.49 -10.59
CA SER A 408 26.23 23.84 -10.92
C SER A 408 27.17 23.80 -9.72
N LEU A 409 26.82 22.99 -8.71
CA LEU A 409 27.64 22.73 -7.53
C LEU A 409 28.07 21.26 -7.48
N THR A 410 29.23 20.98 -6.88
CA THR A 410 29.75 19.61 -6.77
C THR A 410 30.38 19.40 -5.41
N ILE A 411 29.99 18.30 -4.76
CA ILE A 411 30.59 17.84 -3.50
C ILE A 411 31.99 17.28 -3.78
N GLN A 412 32.97 17.69 -2.99
CA GLN A 412 34.31 17.12 -3.01
C GLN A 412 34.31 15.75 -2.33
N ASN A 413 34.95 14.77 -2.99
CA ASN A 413 35.06 13.39 -2.49
C ASN A 413 33.71 12.77 -2.06
N PRO A 414 32.67 12.76 -2.92
CA PRO A 414 31.33 12.33 -2.53
C PRO A 414 31.26 10.88 -2.04
N ASP A 415 32.21 10.04 -2.46
CA ASP A 415 32.26 8.61 -2.12
C ASP A 415 32.65 8.32 -0.66
N VAL A 416 33.08 9.31 0.12
CA VAL A 416 33.24 9.15 1.57
C VAL A 416 31.89 8.86 2.24
N ILE A 417 30.79 9.32 1.62
CA ILE A 417 29.43 9.03 2.07
C ILE A 417 28.90 7.81 1.30
N SER A 418 28.61 6.75 2.04
CA SER A 418 27.97 5.57 1.44
C SER A 418 26.54 5.86 0.95
N SER A 419 26.12 5.19 -0.13
CA SER A 419 24.77 5.32 -0.70
C SER A 419 23.70 4.98 0.33
N ARG A 420 22.73 5.87 0.54
CA ARG A 420 21.76 5.76 1.63
C ARG A 420 20.43 6.45 1.32
N MET A 421 19.41 6.12 2.10
CA MET A 421 18.10 6.76 2.10
C MET A 421 17.55 6.83 3.53
N CYS A 422 16.51 7.63 3.75
CA CYS A 422 15.87 7.83 5.05
C CYS A 422 16.84 8.35 6.14
N HIS A 423 17.94 9.02 5.74
CA HIS A 423 18.76 9.88 6.60
C HIS A 423 18.12 11.27 6.70
N SER A 424 18.67 12.13 7.54
CA SER A 424 18.37 13.56 7.57
C SER A 424 19.55 14.39 7.08
N LEU A 425 19.26 15.63 6.67
CA LEU A 425 20.23 16.66 6.33
C LEU A 425 19.68 17.98 6.84
N THR A 426 20.40 18.63 7.76
CA THR A 426 19.89 19.80 8.50
C THR A 426 20.90 20.92 8.45
N ARG A 427 20.50 22.12 8.01
CA ARG A 427 21.34 23.33 8.03
C ARG A 427 21.42 23.86 9.46
N LEU A 428 22.63 23.94 10.01
CA LEU A 428 22.91 24.51 11.32
C LEU A 428 23.03 26.04 11.25
N SER A 429 23.04 26.70 12.42
CA SER A 429 23.11 28.18 12.49
C SER A 429 24.43 28.74 11.95
N ASP A 430 25.51 27.96 11.95
CA ASP A 430 26.80 28.33 11.36
C ASP A 430 26.87 28.11 9.83
N GLY A 431 25.79 27.60 9.24
CA GLY A 431 25.64 27.34 7.81
C GLY A 431 26.08 25.95 7.36
N ARG A 432 26.76 25.14 8.19
CA ARG A 432 27.13 23.76 7.84
C ARG A 432 25.90 22.86 7.83
N LEU A 433 25.95 21.77 7.07
CA LEU A 433 24.85 20.80 6.96
C LEU A 433 25.20 19.51 7.70
N LEU A 434 24.41 19.15 8.70
CA LEU A 434 24.55 17.91 9.45
C LEU A 434 23.76 16.79 8.77
N LEU A 435 24.45 15.76 8.30
CA LEU A 435 23.90 14.49 7.84
C LEU A 435 23.87 13.50 9.00
N VAL A 436 22.74 12.84 9.21
CA VAL A 436 22.58 11.87 10.31
C VAL A 436 22.02 10.54 9.81
N GLY A 437 22.77 9.46 10.03
CA GLY A 437 22.33 8.08 9.91
C GLY A 437 21.78 7.69 8.53
N GLY A 438 20.60 7.07 8.52
CA GLY A 438 19.92 6.51 7.35
C GLY A 438 20.13 5.01 7.21
N ARG A 439 19.91 4.48 6.00
CA ARG A 439 20.09 3.05 5.74
C ARG A 439 20.53 2.73 4.31
N GLN A 440 21.21 1.60 4.18
CA GLN A 440 21.51 0.96 2.89
C GLN A 440 20.62 -0.26 2.60
N SER A 441 19.76 -0.66 3.53
CA SER A 441 18.71 -1.66 3.38
C SER A 441 17.97 -1.71 4.72
N PRO A 442 16.77 -2.30 4.80
CA PRO A 442 16.10 -2.47 6.10
C PRO A 442 17.01 -3.07 7.20
N ARG A 443 17.91 -4.01 6.83
CA ARG A 443 18.89 -4.67 7.73
C ARG A 443 20.21 -3.93 7.93
N LYS A 444 20.52 -2.92 7.12
CA LYS A 444 21.79 -2.19 7.17
C LYS A 444 21.52 -0.74 7.46
N VAL A 445 21.18 -0.48 8.72
CA VAL A 445 20.98 0.85 9.28
C VAL A 445 22.34 1.46 9.59
N LEU A 446 22.44 2.77 9.38
CA LEU A 446 23.66 3.55 9.52
C LEU A 446 23.56 4.42 10.77
N ARG A 447 24.70 4.61 11.44
CA ARG A 447 24.86 5.49 12.60
C ARG A 447 25.81 6.66 12.34
N ASP A 448 26.53 6.64 11.23
CA ASP A 448 27.55 7.64 10.92
C ASP A 448 26.91 9.01 10.66
N CYS A 449 27.59 10.04 11.16
CA CYS A 449 27.18 11.43 11.04
C CYS A 449 28.28 12.26 10.40
N TRP A 450 27.90 13.24 9.59
CA TRP A 450 28.83 14.03 8.79
C TRP A 450 28.39 15.48 8.69
N LEU A 451 29.36 16.39 8.61
CA LEU A 451 29.13 17.80 8.33
C LEU A 451 29.60 18.12 6.91
N LEU A 452 28.73 18.71 6.09
CA LEU A 452 29.11 19.34 4.84
C LEU A 452 29.37 20.82 5.11
N ASP A 453 30.55 21.30 4.75
CA ASP A 453 30.84 22.74 4.69
C ASP A 453 30.47 23.28 3.30
N PRO A 454 29.47 24.17 3.16
CA PRO A 454 29.08 24.75 1.88
C PRO A 454 30.18 25.55 1.18
N LYS A 455 31.19 26.05 1.91
CA LYS A 455 32.27 26.86 1.31
C LYS A 455 33.28 25.99 0.57
N THR A 456 33.62 24.85 1.15
CA THR A 456 34.60 23.91 0.59
C THR A 456 33.93 22.77 -0.17
N MET A 457 32.63 22.57 0.04
CA MET A 457 31.86 21.43 -0.44
C MET A 457 32.43 20.08 0.00
N ALA A 458 33.14 20.04 1.13
CA ALA A 458 33.79 18.86 1.67
C ALA A 458 33.05 18.31 2.90
N TRP A 459 33.01 16.98 3.02
CA TRP A 459 32.46 16.29 4.17
C TRP A 459 33.51 16.09 5.27
N THR A 460 33.11 16.27 6.52
CA THR A 460 33.91 15.94 7.72
C THR A 460 33.08 15.05 8.64
N GLN A 461 33.64 13.92 9.09
CA GLN A 461 32.93 13.01 9.98
C GLN A 461 32.78 13.62 11.39
N THR A 462 31.64 13.41 12.03
CA THR A 462 31.39 13.76 13.45
C THR A 462 31.24 12.50 14.29
N GLN A 463 30.94 12.62 15.59
CA GLN A 463 30.57 11.44 16.37
C GLN A 463 29.35 10.73 15.74
N ASP A 464 29.45 9.41 15.65
CA ASP A 464 28.35 8.52 15.29
C ASP A 464 27.20 8.63 16.31
N LEU A 465 25.97 8.34 15.87
CA LEU A 465 24.85 8.11 16.79
C LEU A 465 25.17 6.95 17.75
N PRO A 466 24.67 6.99 19.00
CA PRO A 466 24.78 5.87 19.93
C PRO A 466 24.22 4.57 19.33
N GLU A 467 23.07 4.68 18.67
CA GLU A 467 22.39 3.58 17.98
C GLU A 467 22.11 3.94 16.51
N PRO A 468 22.24 2.99 15.57
CA PRO A 468 21.95 3.22 14.17
C PRO A 468 20.48 3.55 13.94
N ARG A 469 20.22 4.56 13.09
CA ARG A 469 18.87 5.12 12.97
C ARG A 469 18.50 5.55 11.56
N TYR A 470 17.26 5.27 11.15
CA TYR A 470 16.66 5.76 9.91
C TYR A 470 15.21 6.18 10.13
N ARG A 471 14.63 6.95 9.19
CA ARG A 471 13.25 7.49 9.29
C ARG A 471 13.02 8.35 10.57
N HIS A 472 14.09 8.90 11.12
CA HIS A 472 14.05 9.90 12.19
C HIS A 472 13.93 11.30 11.57
N SER A 473 13.66 12.30 12.41
CA SER A 473 13.60 13.71 12.01
C SER A 473 14.62 14.52 12.81
N VAL A 474 15.28 15.48 12.16
CA VAL A 474 16.30 16.34 12.80
C VAL A 474 16.03 17.80 12.46
N VAL A 475 16.05 18.66 13.48
CA VAL A 475 15.91 20.11 13.35
C VAL A 475 17.07 20.84 14.00
N ALA A 476 17.45 21.99 13.45
CA ALA A 476 18.43 22.87 14.09
C ALA A 476 17.78 23.67 15.21
N LEU A 477 18.55 23.93 16.26
CA LEU A 477 18.17 24.77 17.39
C LEU A 477 18.90 26.12 17.31
N PRO A 478 18.38 27.18 17.96
CA PRO A 478 18.92 28.54 17.88
C PRO A 478 20.36 28.68 18.37
N ASP A 479 20.73 27.84 19.32
CA ASP A 479 22.07 27.82 19.92
C ASP A 479 23.10 27.05 19.08
N GLY A 480 22.75 26.68 17.84
CA GLY A 480 23.63 25.98 16.91
C GLY A 480 23.74 24.47 17.11
N THR A 481 22.94 23.92 18.02
CA THR A 481 22.81 22.47 18.19
C THR A 481 21.73 21.89 17.28
N ALA A 482 21.58 20.56 17.25
CA ALA A 482 20.50 19.90 16.53
C ALA A 482 19.74 18.92 17.42
N LEU A 483 18.43 18.82 17.22
CA LEU A 483 17.55 17.90 17.94
C LEU A 483 17.07 16.82 16.99
N LEU A 484 17.25 15.56 17.39
CA LEU A 484 16.77 14.38 16.70
C LEU A 484 15.60 13.76 17.45
N PHE A 485 14.57 13.37 16.70
CA PHE A 485 13.43 12.63 17.20
C PHE A 485 13.16 11.32 16.43
N GLY A 486 12.85 10.25 17.17
CA GLY A 486 12.19 9.05 16.66
C GLY A 486 13.08 8.14 15.81
N GLY A 487 12.54 7.62 14.72
CA GLY A 487 13.20 6.62 13.88
C GLY A 487 13.11 5.20 14.46
N THR A 488 14.09 4.35 14.13
CA THR A 488 14.14 2.96 14.64
C THR A 488 14.07 2.92 16.15
N PRO A 489 13.30 1.98 16.74
CA PRO A 489 12.96 1.95 18.17
C PRO A 489 14.11 1.48 19.07
N SER A 490 15.36 1.74 18.69
CA SER A 490 16.55 1.43 19.49
C SER A 490 17.00 2.65 20.30
N GLY A 491 17.10 2.49 21.62
CA GLY A 491 17.58 3.53 22.54
C GLY A 491 16.60 4.68 22.76
N SER A 492 17.12 5.83 23.21
CA SER A 492 16.32 7.05 23.40
C SER A 492 15.70 7.56 22.08
N CYS A 493 14.50 8.11 22.19
CA CYS A 493 13.80 8.77 21.08
C CYS A 493 14.23 10.22 20.87
N TRP A 494 14.93 10.80 21.84
CA TRP A 494 15.39 12.18 21.82
C TRP A 494 16.90 12.22 22.01
N LEU A 495 17.60 12.73 21.00
CA LEU A 495 19.03 12.96 21.04
C LEU A 495 19.31 14.39 20.64
N ARG A 496 20.29 15.02 21.28
CA ARG A 496 20.77 16.35 20.92
C ARG A 496 22.22 16.27 20.50
N TRP A 497 22.51 16.82 19.34
CA TRP A 497 23.86 16.97 18.83
C TRP A 497 24.41 18.34 19.24
N LYS A 498 25.51 18.36 19.98
CA LYS A 498 26.20 19.57 20.44
C LYS A 498 27.70 19.30 20.47
N ASP A 499 28.50 20.24 19.97
CA ASP A 499 29.96 20.18 20.01
C ASP A 499 30.56 18.88 19.44
N ASN A 500 30.00 18.41 18.32
CA ASN A 500 30.29 17.12 17.68
C ASN A 500 29.87 15.87 18.47
N GLU A 501 29.12 15.99 19.55
CA GLU A 501 28.67 14.86 20.37
C GLU A 501 27.14 14.73 20.42
N TRP A 502 26.65 13.49 20.56
CA TRP A 502 25.25 13.16 20.79
C TRP A 502 24.99 12.84 22.26
N VAL A 503 24.07 13.58 22.86
CA VAL A 503 23.60 13.34 24.24
C VAL A 503 22.12 12.97 24.23
N GLU A 504 21.74 12.06 25.12
CA GLU A 504 20.32 11.78 25.35
C GLU A 504 19.64 12.98 25.99
N VAL A 505 18.39 13.22 25.58
CA VAL A 505 17.56 14.29 26.12
C VAL A 505 16.34 13.68 26.77
N GLU A 506 16.08 14.06 28.01
CA GLU A 506 14.85 13.67 28.69
C GLU A 506 13.66 14.45 28.13
N SER A 507 12.49 13.81 28.08
CA SER A 507 11.21 14.47 27.79
C SER A 507 10.37 14.61 29.05
N ALA A 508 9.73 15.76 29.22
CA ALA A 508 8.76 16.07 30.26
C ALA A 508 7.44 16.56 29.64
N GLY A 509 6.37 16.57 30.42
CA GLY A 509 5.02 16.94 29.95
C GLY A 509 4.27 15.74 29.38
N ASP A 510 3.58 15.94 28.26
CA ASP A 510 2.84 14.87 27.60
C ASP A 510 3.78 13.85 26.95
N ASP A 511 3.47 12.57 27.12
CA ASP A 511 4.28 11.49 26.57
C ASP A 511 4.20 11.41 25.04
N ILE A 512 5.37 11.32 24.40
CA ILE A 512 5.52 11.16 22.96
C ILE A 512 6.27 9.86 22.69
N LYS A 513 5.54 8.85 22.18
CA LYS A 513 6.13 7.57 21.78
C LYS A 513 7.09 7.70 20.60
N CYS A 514 8.16 6.91 20.62
CA CYS A 514 9.03 6.71 19.46
C CYS A 514 8.22 6.30 18.23
N ARG A 515 8.53 6.90 17.09
CA ARG A 515 7.79 6.67 15.85
C ARG A 515 8.65 6.97 14.63
N TYR A 516 8.34 6.31 13.54
CA TYR A 516 8.93 6.54 12.23
C TYR A 516 8.29 7.73 11.55
N SER A 517 9.10 8.52 10.86
CA SER A 517 8.64 9.46 9.82
C SER A 517 7.58 10.45 10.32
N SER A 518 7.73 10.97 11.54
CA SER A 518 6.97 12.12 12.02
C SER A 518 7.44 13.41 11.35
N ALA A 519 6.54 14.38 11.25
CA ALA A 519 6.90 15.72 10.83
C ALA A 519 7.37 16.51 12.06
N LEU A 520 8.57 17.11 11.98
CA LEU A 520 9.17 17.92 13.04
C LEU A 520 9.68 19.23 12.45
N ALA A 521 9.34 20.35 13.08
CA ALA A 521 9.80 21.69 12.72
C ALA A 521 10.20 22.49 13.97
N TRP A 522 11.05 23.49 13.79
CA TRP A 522 11.45 24.45 14.83
C TRP A 522 11.51 25.85 14.23
N ASN A 523 10.94 26.87 14.91
CA ASN A 523 10.92 28.26 14.41
C ASN A 523 11.96 29.18 15.08
N GLY A 524 12.76 28.65 15.98
CA GLY A 524 13.75 29.40 16.75
C GLY A 524 13.34 29.62 18.21
N THR A 525 12.07 29.45 18.55
CA THR A 525 11.59 29.52 19.94
C THR A 525 10.94 28.23 20.39
N SER A 526 10.18 27.58 19.51
CA SER A 526 9.45 26.36 19.84
C SER A 526 9.45 25.38 18.68
N GLY A 527 9.28 24.11 19.03
CA GLY A 527 9.11 23.01 18.09
C GLY A 527 7.65 22.66 17.85
N PHE A 528 7.39 22.03 16.71
CA PHE A 528 6.11 21.41 16.41
C PHE A 528 6.33 20.00 15.89
N LEU A 529 5.60 19.03 16.42
CA LEU A 529 5.69 17.62 16.05
C LEU A 529 4.30 17.05 15.79
N THR A 530 4.14 16.30 14.70
CA THR A 530 2.89 15.59 14.40
C THR A 530 3.10 14.32 13.59
N GLY A 531 2.16 13.40 13.72
CA GLY A 531 2.07 12.19 12.91
C GLY A 531 3.19 11.20 13.19
N GLY A 532 3.50 10.39 12.19
CA GLY A 532 4.42 9.27 12.26
C GLY A 532 3.73 7.93 12.46
N LEU A 533 4.50 6.86 12.29
CA LEU A 533 4.06 5.48 12.40
C LEU A 533 4.71 4.82 13.62
N ASP A 534 3.91 4.21 14.48
CA ASP A 534 4.39 3.35 15.55
C ASP A 534 5.06 2.10 14.97
N ALA A 535 6.31 1.83 15.38
CA ALA A 535 7.08 0.71 14.84
C ALA A 535 6.54 -0.67 15.24
N LEU A 536 5.80 -0.76 16.34
CA LEU A 536 5.30 -2.00 16.93
C LEU A 536 3.83 -2.22 16.58
N THR A 537 3.01 -1.20 16.83
CA THR A 537 1.56 -1.32 16.60
C THR A 537 1.17 -1.02 15.17
N GLU A 538 2.07 -0.40 14.39
CA GLU A 538 1.84 0.06 13.02
C GLU A 538 0.68 1.08 12.92
N ALA A 539 0.29 1.67 14.05
CA ALA A 539 -0.67 2.75 14.09
C ALA A 539 -0.04 4.04 13.55
N VAL A 540 -0.78 4.78 12.74
CA VAL A 540 -0.40 6.12 12.30
C VAL A 540 -1.01 7.13 13.26
N TYR A 541 -0.19 8.01 13.82
CA TYR A 541 -0.63 8.98 14.83
C TYR A 541 -1.36 10.17 14.21
N ASP A 542 -2.34 10.69 14.95
CA ASP A 542 -3.16 11.88 14.66
C ASP A 542 -2.96 13.00 15.70
N ASP A 543 -1.93 12.87 16.54
CA ASP A 543 -1.58 13.82 17.58
C ASP A 543 -0.66 14.93 17.06
N ALA A 544 -0.68 16.07 17.72
CA ALA A 544 0.30 17.12 17.51
C ALA A 544 0.72 17.77 18.83
N TYR A 545 1.99 18.18 18.89
CA TYR A 545 2.63 18.71 20.07
C TYR A 545 3.37 20.00 19.75
N VAL A 546 3.27 20.96 20.66
CA VAL A 546 4.22 22.06 20.76
C VAL A 546 5.33 21.63 21.71
N LEU A 547 6.57 21.90 21.31
CA LEU A 547 7.77 21.51 22.03
C LEU A 547 8.52 22.76 22.48
N ASP A 548 9.06 22.71 23.68
CA ASP A 548 10.01 23.69 24.20
C ASP A 548 11.26 22.99 24.72
N MET A 549 12.38 23.71 24.79
CA MET A 549 13.63 23.23 25.37
C MET A 549 13.86 23.94 26.70
N SER A 550 13.90 23.18 27.79
CA SER A 550 14.18 23.74 29.12
C SER A 550 15.66 24.14 29.26
N GLU A 551 15.93 25.00 30.25
CA GLU A 551 17.30 25.36 30.64
C GLU A 551 18.14 24.13 31.03
N ASP A 552 17.51 23.12 31.64
CA ASP A 552 18.13 21.85 32.05
C ASP A 552 18.27 20.82 30.91
N ASN A 553 18.19 21.26 29.64
CA ASN A 553 18.30 20.38 28.46
C ASN A 553 17.25 19.26 28.42
N LYS A 554 15.98 19.60 28.65
CA LYS A 554 14.84 18.68 28.51
C LYS A 554 13.87 19.17 27.45
N ILE A 555 13.26 18.25 26.72
CA ILE A 555 12.11 18.57 25.86
C ILE A 555 10.86 18.64 26.71
N ILE A 556 10.18 19.77 26.72
CA ILE A 556 8.86 19.93 27.30
C ILE A 556 7.84 19.79 26.18
N ALA A 557 7.07 18.72 26.20
CA ALA A 557 6.02 18.45 25.22
C ALA A 557 4.64 18.83 25.76
N LYS A 558 3.89 19.60 24.98
CA LYS A 558 2.48 19.92 25.24
C LYS A 558 1.64 19.50 24.05
N LYS A 559 0.74 18.54 24.25
CA LYS A 559 -0.22 18.12 23.24
C LYS A 559 -1.20 19.25 22.96
N VAL A 560 -1.40 19.55 21.68
CA VAL A 560 -2.31 20.61 21.22
C VAL A 560 -3.45 20.09 20.35
N LEU A 561 -3.29 18.93 19.71
CA LEU A 561 -4.30 18.27 18.89
C LEU A 561 -4.26 16.75 19.09
N GLN A 562 -5.43 16.11 19.01
CA GLN A 562 -5.62 14.66 18.96
C GLN A 562 -7.06 14.35 18.50
N GLY A 563 -7.23 13.50 17.48
CA GLY A 563 -8.54 13.16 16.91
C GLY A 563 -9.07 14.14 15.87
N GLN A 564 -8.42 15.29 15.65
CA GLN A 564 -8.84 16.29 14.65
C GLN A 564 -7.99 16.29 13.37
N LEU A 565 -6.80 15.70 13.41
CA LEU A 565 -5.93 15.59 12.24
C LEU A 565 -6.23 14.30 11.48
N VAL A 566 -6.10 14.35 10.16
CA VAL A 566 -5.96 13.11 9.39
C VAL A 566 -4.60 12.52 9.77
N PRO A 567 -4.50 11.29 10.31
CA PRO A 567 -3.23 10.71 10.73
C PRO A 567 -2.32 10.50 9.53
N ARG A 568 -1.04 10.88 9.64
CA ARG A 568 -0.09 10.78 8.53
C ARG A 568 1.27 10.28 8.96
N MET A 569 1.90 9.47 8.12
CA MET A 569 3.32 9.19 8.19
C MET A 569 4.04 9.73 6.94
N GLY A 570 5.29 10.17 7.11
CA GLY A 570 6.11 10.68 6.00
C GLY A 570 5.73 12.07 5.52
N ALA A 571 4.88 12.79 6.26
CA ALA A 571 4.60 14.20 6.01
C ALA A 571 5.81 15.07 6.39
N LYS A 572 5.84 16.29 5.85
CA LYS A 572 6.77 17.35 6.27
C LYS A 572 6.00 18.50 6.89
N CYS A 573 6.59 19.18 7.86
CA CYS A 573 6.04 20.41 8.39
C CYS A 573 7.13 21.48 8.53
N GLN A 574 6.73 22.74 8.38
CA GLN A 574 7.55 23.93 8.64
C GLN A 574 6.65 25.08 9.10
N TYR A 575 7.23 26.05 9.80
CA TYR A 575 6.53 27.27 10.17
C TYR A 575 6.45 28.22 8.96
N LEU A 576 5.25 28.75 8.69
CA LEU A 576 5.05 29.86 7.75
C LEU A 576 5.26 31.22 8.43
N ASP A 577 4.87 31.30 9.70
CA ASP A 577 5.07 32.43 10.60
C ASP A 577 5.19 31.91 12.05
N LYS A 578 5.18 32.80 13.05
CA LYS A 578 5.34 32.43 14.46
C LYS A 578 4.27 31.45 14.98
N ASP A 579 3.04 31.53 14.48
CA ASP A 579 1.88 30.81 15.00
C ASP A 579 1.30 29.82 13.99
N THR A 580 1.71 29.87 12.72
CA THR A 580 1.15 29.05 11.64
C THR A 580 2.15 28.00 11.15
N ILE A 581 1.78 26.73 11.25
CA ILE A 581 2.51 25.60 10.66
C ILE A 581 1.83 25.17 9.39
N ILE A 582 2.62 24.84 8.38
CA ILE A 582 2.16 24.09 7.22
C ILE A 582 2.60 22.63 7.35
N VAL A 583 1.66 21.71 7.12
CA VAL A 583 1.87 20.26 7.04
C VAL A 583 1.52 19.79 5.64
N VAL A 584 2.46 19.12 4.98
CA VAL A 584 2.34 18.71 3.58
C VAL A 584 2.57 17.21 3.45
N GLY A 585 1.81 16.57 2.57
CA GLY A 585 2.07 15.23 2.07
C GLY A 585 1.95 14.12 3.11
N GLY A 586 2.74 13.06 2.90
CA GLY A 586 2.67 11.82 3.66
C GLY A 586 1.61 10.87 3.12
N VAL A 587 1.33 9.82 3.89
CA VAL A 587 0.23 8.87 3.65
C VAL A 587 -0.54 8.63 4.93
N SER A 588 -1.80 8.22 4.81
CA SER A 588 -2.65 7.85 5.94
C SER A 588 -3.11 6.40 5.78
N ASN A 589 -3.33 5.71 6.89
CA ASN A 589 -4.00 4.41 6.93
C ASN A 589 -5.54 4.55 7.02
N GLU A 590 -6.09 5.76 7.14
CA GLU A 590 -7.54 5.99 7.23
C GLU A 590 -8.16 6.36 5.87
N GLN A 591 -7.44 7.13 5.04
CA GLN A 591 -7.91 7.55 3.71
C GLN A 591 -6.76 8.03 2.80
N ILE A 592 -7.01 8.07 1.49
CA ILE A 592 -6.06 8.72 0.56
C ILE A 592 -6.06 10.23 0.81
N LEU A 593 -4.85 10.80 0.86
CA LEU A 593 -4.64 12.24 0.90
C LEU A 593 -4.73 12.79 -0.53
N ASP A 594 -5.93 13.16 -0.96
CA ASP A 594 -6.16 13.80 -2.25
C ASP A 594 -5.75 15.28 -2.25
N ASN A 595 -6.05 15.99 -3.34
CA ASN A 595 -5.67 17.38 -3.52
C ASN A 595 -6.33 18.33 -2.51
N GLN A 596 -7.44 17.95 -1.87
CA GLN A 596 -8.10 18.76 -0.86
C GLN A 596 -7.38 18.69 0.48
N TRP A 597 -6.84 17.51 0.82
CA TRP A 597 -6.31 17.24 2.16
C TRP A 597 -4.79 17.19 2.22
N VAL A 598 -4.09 17.05 1.09
CA VAL A 598 -2.64 16.86 1.07
C VAL A 598 -1.84 18.02 1.69
N VAL A 599 -2.41 19.23 1.76
CA VAL A 599 -1.84 20.39 2.47
C VAL A 599 -2.78 20.85 3.59
N GLN A 600 -2.22 21.07 4.78
CA GLN A 600 -2.92 21.60 5.94
C GLN A 600 -2.14 22.76 6.55
N LYS A 601 -2.84 23.82 6.94
CA LYS A 601 -2.35 24.88 7.80
C LYS A 601 -2.91 24.67 9.21
N ILE A 602 -2.04 24.77 10.20
CA ILE A 602 -2.39 24.66 11.61
C ILE A 602 -2.01 25.96 12.28
N SER A 603 -2.98 26.67 12.84
CA SER A 603 -2.72 27.85 13.67
C SER A 603 -2.62 27.43 15.13
N LEU A 604 -1.57 27.86 15.82
CA LEU A 604 -1.29 27.61 17.25
C LEU A 604 -1.65 28.80 18.15
N LYS A 605 -2.56 29.67 17.70
CA LYS A 605 -3.17 30.70 18.56
C LYS A 605 -3.88 30.04 19.76
N GLU A 606 -4.42 30.84 20.69
CA GLU A 606 -5.01 30.37 21.95
C GLU A 606 -5.86 29.09 21.83
N THR A 607 -6.66 28.99 20.76
CA THR A 607 -7.30 27.74 20.33
C THR A 607 -6.73 27.28 19.00
N PRO A 608 -6.09 26.09 18.95
CA PRO A 608 -5.57 25.54 17.71
C PRO A 608 -6.68 25.33 16.68
N THR A 609 -6.41 25.72 15.43
CA THR A 609 -7.34 25.50 14.30
C THR A 609 -6.62 24.83 13.15
N ILE A 610 -7.36 24.03 12.37
CA ILE A 610 -6.84 23.31 11.21
C ILE A 610 -7.65 23.73 9.99
N GLU A 611 -6.95 24.08 8.93
CA GLU A 611 -7.54 24.43 7.64
C GLU A 611 -6.80 23.68 6.54
N SER A 612 -7.54 23.06 5.63
CA SER A 612 -6.98 22.36 4.48
C SER A 612 -6.85 23.29 3.28
N VAL A 613 -5.75 23.19 2.54
CA VAL A 613 -5.54 23.99 1.33
C VAL A 613 -5.64 23.10 0.11
N ALA A 614 -6.69 23.32 -0.69
CA ALA A 614 -6.91 22.56 -1.90
C ALA A 614 -5.87 22.92 -2.96
N LEU A 615 -5.24 21.90 -3.54
CA LEU A 615 -4.38 22.02 -4.71
C LEU A 615 -5.19 21.86 -5.99
N PRO A 616 -4.78 22.48 -7.11
CA PRO A 616 -5.48 22.32 -8.39
C PRO A 616 -5.34 20.92 -8.99
N GLU A 617 -4.39 20.12 -8.52
CA GLU A 617 -4.06 18.81 -9.06
C GLU A 617 -3.80 17.77 -7.97
N LEU A 618 -4.03 16.49 -8.28
CA LEU A 618 -3.67 15.36 -7.43
C LEU A 618 -2.15 15.13 -7.46
N VAL A 619 -1.55 15.03 -6.28
CA VAL A 619 -0.11 14.79 -6.08
C VAL A 619 0.11 13.62 -5.12
N MET A 620 1.19 12.87 -5.30
CA MET A 620 1.54 11.73 -4.44
C MET A 620 2.87 12.00 -3.74
N LEU A 621 2.79 12.61 -2.56
CA LEU A 621 3.95 13.10 -1.83
C LEU A 621 4.46 12.06 -0.83
N SER A 622 5.17 11.05 -1.36
CA SER A 622 5.87 10.01 -0.59
C SER A 622 7.39 10.15 -0.72
N GLY A 623 8.10 10.17 0.42
CA GLY A 623 9.56 10.26 0.45
C GLY A 623 10.12 11.53 -0.21
N PHE A 624 9.39 12.63 -0.14
CA PHE A 624 9.77 13.94 -0.66
C PHE A 624 10.45 14.79 0.42
N GLU A 625 11.02 15.91 0.00
CA GLU A 625 11.54 16.97 0.88
C GLU A 625 10.84 18.30 0.62
N MET A 626 10.90 19.18 1.63
CA MET A 626 10.18 20.44 1.61
C MET A 626 11.02 21.57 2.20
N SER A 627 10.90 22.77 1.65
CA SER A 627 11.47 23.98 2.24
C SER A 627 10.55 25.17 2.01
N VAL A 628 10.40 26.02 3.02
CA VAL A 628 9.71 27.31 2.92
C VAL A 628 10.76 28.37 2.64
N ILE A 629 10.70 28.98 1.46
CA ILE A 629 11.65 30.01 1.01
C ILE A 629 10.84 31.22 0.58
N GLN A 630 11.12 32.38 1.19
CA GLN A 630 10.43 33.64 0.86
C GLN A 630 8.88 33.53 0.90
N GLY A 631 8.35 32.77 1.87
CA GLY A 631 6.90 32.53 2.03
C GLY A 631 6.29 31.51 1.06
N LYS A 632 7.07 30.95 0.12
CA LYS A 632 6.64 29.89 -0.80
C LYS A 632 7.01 28.53 -0.27
N VAL A 633 6.15 27.54 -0.50
CA VAL A 633 6.44 26.14 -0.18
C VAL A 633 7.02 25.46 -1.41
N ILE A 634 8.25 24.98 -1.28
CA ILE A 634 8.98 24.28 -2.34
C ILE A 634 9.06 22.81 -1.96
N ILE A 635 8.49 21.95 -2.78
CA ILE A 635 8.45 20.49 -2.61
C ILE A 635 9.35 19.88 -3.69
N TYR A 636 10.27 19.03 -3.31
CA TYR A 636 11.25 18.45 -4.23
C TYR A 636 11.59 17.01 -3.88
N GLY A 637 11.86 16.21 -4.91
CA GLY A 637 12.02 14.77 -4.76
C GLY A 637 10.73 14.04 -4.41
N GLY A 638 10.86 12.75 -4.09
CA GLY A 638 9.75 11.87 -3.79
C GLY A 638 9.21 11.13 -5.01
N GLY A 639 8.37 10.15 -4.72
CA GLY A 639 7.78 9.26 -5.71
C GLY A 639 7.46 7.90 -5.12
N ASN A 640 6.88 7.04 -5.95
CA ASN A 640 6.47 5.71 -5.57
C ASN A 640 6.65 4.71 -6.72
N VAL A 641 6.94 3.44 -6.39
CA VAL A 641 7.02 2.34 -7.37
C VAL A 641 5.65 1.73 -7.69
N CYS A 642 4.61 2.12 -6.93
CA CYS A 642 3.20 1.82 -7.18
C CYS A 642 2.96 0.31 -7.28
N TYR A 643 3.40 -0.47 -6.29
CA TYR A 643 3.17 -1.92 -6.23
C TYR A 643 3.65 -2.68 -7.49
N SER A 644 4.68 -2.15 -8.17
CA SER A 644 5.21 -2.64 -9.46
C SER A 644 4.28 -2.48 -10.68
N PHE A 645 3.20 -1.70 -10.57
CA PHE A 645 2.42 -1.29 -11.75
C PHE A 645 3.16 -0.30 -12.64
N GLY A 646 4.14 0.42 -12.09
CA GLY A 646 5.02 1.34 -12.79
C GLY A 646 5.28 2.58 -11.96
N SER A 647 6.53 3.02 -11.88
CA SER A 647 6.91 4.10 -10.97
C SER A 647 6.31 5.46 -11.35
N HIS A 648 5.96 6.24 -10.34
CA HIS A 648 5.62 7.65 -10.43
C HIS A 648 6.65 8.47 -9.66
N TRP A 649 7.12 9.56 -10.25
CA TRP A 649 8.14 10.43 -9.65
C TRP A 649 7.63 11.85 -9.62
N ASN A 650 7.91 12.55 -8.52
CA ASN A 650 7.48 13.93 -8.35
C ASN A 650 8.50 14.88 -8.96
N ASP A 651 8.02 15.78 -9.79
CA ASP A 651 8.74 17.00 -10.16
C ASP A 651 8.75 17.99 -8.99
N ILE A 652 9.52 19.07 -9.14
CA ILE A 652 9.55 20.15 -8.16
C ILE A 652 8.20 20.87 -8.23
N ILE A 653 7.58 21.09 -7.08
CA ILE A 653 6.31 21.81 -6.95
C ILE A 653 6.55 23.06 -6.11
N VAL A 654 6.05 24.20 -6.60
CA VAL A 654 6.04 25.48 -5.90
C VAL A 654 4.61 25.87 -5.60
N ILE A 655 4.32 26.15 -4.33
CA ILE A 655 3.02 26.61 -3.87
C ILE A 655 3.20 27.99 -3.24
N SER A 656 2.49 28.98 -3.77
CA SER A 656 2.37 30.31 -3.17
C SER A 656 0.93 30.51 -2.69
N PHE A 657 0.77 30.99 -1.45
CA PHE A 657 -0.53 31.35 -0.90
C PHE A 657 -0.80 32.81 -1.23
N ASN A 658 -1.84 33.07 -2.03
CA ASN A 658 -2.23 34.43 -2.42
C ASN A 658 -2.93 35.19 -1.29
#